data_AF-A0A239YIR6-F1
#
_entry.id   AF-A0A239YIR6-F1
#
_cell.length_a   1.000
_cell.length_b   1.000
_cell.length_c   1.000
_cell.angle_alpha   90.00
_cell.angle_beta   90.00
_cell.angle_gamma   90.00
#
_symmetry.space_group_name_H-M   'P 1'
#
loop_
_entity.id
_entity.type
_entity.pdbx_description
1 polymer ?
#
loop_
_entity_poly.entity_id
_entity_poly.type
_entity_poly.pdbx_seq_one_letter_code
_entity_poly.pdbx_strand_id
1 'polypeptide(L)'
;MKRTTYIAVIAALLITGASADVMVSATTITSHTDGKSIGLNLWGETRHYTDDVTVDVSGMGVNGTKYHNNVTAIYALDGTQVALDKNVTIKVKNPAPAESGTQRRPDLAHYYMSGIYAGYGGLTSDGNNDDTRVTVKGNADIDVVGVGLQANKDGYIRVLGGADVKTHPLDTSDTYSALSEEGFVYVNIGMDGLHPGKNDVKMYGNVGFINKNYGIEVNPYNHGSEISLGLTTPNSKLVGGVLNEFDESNNNPYHGGLRLYLQNGATWRNEWLGAERVYPTQGRPDTANYLYTGSKVEHFIGGADEASRGIIQPVDERTITINNYKGHAVADYLKGAPAMKNGKGDIVVNHADTGSALTMHSSSGALNESGDFKSANPRDVLNRLANKLVYAGYTKGERNLSTTVQVDEGIISPTVTANLGTEGYDVNGRAYVSDKTSMTTRESELVSGAKSALTSSVMQMRADTNDLQRRLGDVRINPAAHGVWGKYIGGKSKMTDDAYVNQTYNMAQVGYDTLHGDWTVGGALLYGTSHSDYAQGSGSGKTAGLALYGAKQFTDGRYVDVIGKVNRLKNDFTVRNSLSTTLSGDYHNTGASLSVEYGKRIKKDNGFYIDPNAELSFSRLSSKSFDARTDAGSNVHIDSDGINSVIGRVGVGIGKENKNSNIFLKAALAHEFSGKMNATYSMAGEATTRSEVNLKDTWLDLELGGSWSVRPNTYVYGTFTKNFGAKVDNSYRVDAGIRYSF
;
A
#
# COMPACT_ATOMS: atom_id res chain seq x y z
N MET A 1 23.22 61.09 -3.70
CA MET A 1 23.54 60.94 -2.27
C MET A 1 22.62 59.86 -1.69
N LYS A 2 23.14 58.65 -1.41
CA LYS A 2 23.26 58.05 -0.05
C LYS A 2 21.95 58.14 0.78
N ARG A 3 21.26 57.00 0.99
CA ARG A 3 21.25 56.19 2.26
C ARG A 3 20.49 56.95 3.39
N THR A 4 19.55 56.43 4.18
CA THR A 4 19.35 55.07 4.73
C THR A 4 18.03 55.03 5.53
N THR A 5 17.42 53.83 5.62
CA THR A 5 16.68 53.22 6.75
C THR A 5 15.47 53.90 7.38
N TYR A 6 14.31 53.24 7.32
CA TYR A 6 13.50 52.81 8.48
C TYR A 6 12.43 51.80 8.01
N ILE A 7 12.80 50.51 7.95
CA ILE A 7 11.86 49.38 8.01
C ILE A 7 12.27 48.60 9.25
N ALA A 8 11.67 48.95 10.39
CA ALA A 8 11.88 48.27 11.66
C ALA A 8 10.65 48.48 12.57
N VAL A 9 9.45 48.10 12.11
CA VAL A 9 8.27 47.93 13.00
C VAL A 9 7.38 46.72 12.64
N ILE A 10 7.65 45.96 11.55
CA ILE A 10 6.90 44.71 11.24
C ILE A 10 7.77 43.47 11.54
N ALA A 11 8.54 43.51 12.62
CA ALA A 11 9.35 42.37 13.09
C ALA A 11 9.38 42.26 14.62
N ALA A 12 8.29 42.67 15.29
CA ALA A 12 8.14 42.57 16.75
C ALA A 12 6.75 42.06 17.17
N LEU A 13 6.16 41.16 16.36
CA LEU A 13 4.95 40.40 16.72
C LEU A 13 5.06 38.90 16.36
N LEU A 14 6.29 38.41 16.14
CA LEU A 14 6.61 36.99 15.87
C LEU A 14 7.49 36.36 16.96
N ILE A 15 7.67 37.02 18.11
CA ILE A 15 8.44 36.46 19.25
C ILE A 15 7.68 36.73 20.56
N THR A 16 6.45 36.23 20.63
CA THR A 16 5.86 35.68 21.85
C THR A 16 4.93 34.57 21.35
N GLY A 17 5.43 33.34 21.34
CA GLY A 17 4.65 32.14 21.06
C GLY A 17 3.63 31.89 22.15
N ALA A 18 2.64 32.77 22.26
CA ALA A 18 1.34 32.42 22.80
C ALA A 18 0.60 31.78 21.63
N SER A 19 0.73 30.46 21.52
CA SER A 19 -0.28 29.65 20.84
C SER A 19 -1.61 30.12 21.41
N ALA A 20 -2.48 30.69 20.56
CA ALA A 20 -3.89 30.62 20.89
C ALA A 20 -4.21 29.13 20.83
N ASP A 21 -4.13 28.47 21.98
CA ASP A 21 -4.76 27.18 22.16
C ASP A 21 -6.22 27.43 21.83
N VAL A 22 -6.60 27.12 20.59
CA VAL A 22 -7.99 26.86 20.27
C VAL A 22 -8.31 25.69 21.18
N MET A 23 -8.91 25.99 22.34
CA MET A 23 -9.49 24.95 23.17
C MET A 23 -10.41 24.18 22.24
N VAL A 24 -10.00 22.98 21.86
CA VAL A 24 -10.88 22.03 21.21
C VAL A 24 -11.96 21.78 22.24
N SER A 25 -13.10 22.45 22.07
CA SER A 25 -14.29 22.12 22.83
C SER A 25 -14.56 20.65 22.56
N ALA A 26 -14.49 19.84 23.62
CA ALA A 26 -14.75 18.42 23.59
C ALA A 26 -15.77 18.14 24.68
N THR A 27 -16.83 17.42 24.34
CA THR A 27 -17.83 16.98 25.30
C THR A 27 -17.38 15.67 25.90
N THR A 28 -17.14 15.64 27.21
CA THR A 28 -16.80 14.39 27.92
C THR A 28 -17.96 13.96 28.81
N ILE A 29 -18.42 12.73 28.61
CA ILE A 29 -19.45 12.07 29.43
C ILE A 29 -18.76 10.91 30.15
N THR A 30 -18.91 10.85 31.47
CA THR A 30 -18.32 9.78 32.29
C THR A 30 -19.38 9.13 33.18
N SER A 31 -19.28 7.81 33.36
CA SER A 31 -20.19 7.06 34.23
C SER A 31 -19.47 5.85 34.82
N HIS A 32 -19.17 5.90 36.13
CA HIS A 32 -18.41 4.86 36.82
C HIS A 32 -19.20 4.38 38.04
N THR A 33 -19.64 3.13 38.00
CA THR A 33 -20.43 2.52 39.08
C THR A 33 -19.96 1.10 39.36
N ASP A 34 -20.34 0.54 40.51
CA ASP A 34 -20.07 -0.86 40.86
C ASP A 34 -21.10 -1.83 40.26
N GLY A 35 -21.96 -1.39 39.33
CA GLY A 35 -23.07 -2.17 38.79
C GLY A 35 -23.54 -1.67 37.42
N LYS A 36 -24.83 -1.40 37.27
CA LYS A 36 -25.40 -0.79 36.04
C LYS A 36 -24.77 0.58 35.81
N SER A 37 -24.17 0.79 34.64
CA SER A 37 -23.52 2.05 34.27
C SER A 37 -23.88 2.43 32.84
N ILE A 38 -24.48 3.60 32.65
CA ILE A 38 -24.80 4.11 31.30
C ILE A 38 -24.25 5.53 31.18
N GLY A 39 -23.58 5.83 30.07
CA GLY A 39 -23.06 7.17 29.78
C GLY A 39 -24.17 8.11 29.33
N LEU A 40 -24.62 7.96 28.08
CA LEU A 40 -25.81 8.62 27.55
C LEU A 40 -26.99 7.64 27.58
N ASN A 41 -28.01 7.95 28.37
CA ASN A 41 -29.25 7.17 28.47
C ASN A 41 -30.40 8.01 27.90
N LEU A 42 -30.82 7.73 26.67
CA LEU A 42 -31.69 8.60 25.86
C LEU A 42 -32.95 7.85 25.39
N TRP A 43 -34.12 8.47 25.56
CA TRP A 43 -35.45 7.88 25.33
C TRP A 43 -36.35 8.90 24.61
N GLY A 44 -36.63 8.70 23.32
CA GLY A 44 -37.40 9.64 22.50
C GLY A 44 -36.81 11.05 22.38
N GLU A 45 -35.49 11.19 22.54
CA GLU A 45 -34.83 12.50 22.56
C GLU A 45 -34.14 12.84 21.24
N THR A 46 -34.00 14.13 20.93
CA THR A 46 -33.08 14.60 19.87
C THR A 46 -31.86 15.26 20.50
N ARG A 47 -30.66 14.75 20.20
CA ARG A 47 -29.37 15.24 20.68
C ARG A 47 -28.44 15.53 19.50
N HIS A 48 -27.85 16.72 19.51
CA HIS A 48 -26.88 17.14 18.49
C HIS A 48 -25.63 17.69 19.17
N TYR A 49 -24.48 17.09 18.87
CA TYR A 49 -23.18 17.51 19.37
C TYR A 49 -22.33 18.00 18.20
N THR A 50 -21.89 19.26 18.26
CA THR A 50 -21.08 19.91 17.22
C THR A 50 -19.57 19.76 17.44
N ASP A 51 -19.19 19.14 18.55
CA ASP A 51 -17.81 18.99 19.02
C ASP A 51 -17.41 17.53 19.12
N ASP A 52 -16.11 17.25 19.36
CA ASP A 52 -15.66 15.88 19.62
C ASP A 52 -16.32 15.37 20.90
N VAL A 53 -16.76 14.11 20.90
CA VAL A 53 -17.46 13.50 22.04
C VAL A 53 -16.65 12.33 22.58
N THR A 54 -16.35 12.34 23.88
CA THR A 54 -15.77 11.21 24.59
C THR A 54 -16.78 10.66 25.59
N VAL A 55 -17.01 9.34 25.56
CA VAL A 55 -17.86 8.65 26.53
C VAL A 55 -17.03 7.55 27.22
N ASP A 56 -16.77 7.71 28.52
CA ASP A 56 -15.99 6.77 29.33
C ASP A 56 -16.89 6.15 30.40
N VAL A 57 -17.14 4.84 30.29
CA VAL A 57 -18.06 4.10 31.15
C VAL A 57 -17.35 2.93 31.80
N SER A 58 -17.56 2.76 33.10
CA SER A 58 -17.25 1.50 33.78
C SER A 58 -18.39 1.04 34.68
N GLY A 59 -18.64 -0.27 34.67
CA GLY A 59 -19.69 -0.92 35.45
C GLY A 59 -19.41 -2.41 35.59
N MET A 60 -20.30 -3.14 36.26
CA MET A 60 -20.24 -4.60 36.38
C MET A 60 -21.55 -5.21 35.91
N GLY A 61 -21.50 -5.95 34.80
CA GLY A 61 -22.62 -6.73 34.26
C GLY A 61 -23.12 -7.78 35.25
N VAL A 62 -22.18 -8.47 35.91
CA VAL A 62 -22.42 -9.36 37.04
C VAL A 62 -21.99 -8.66 38.34
N ASN A 63 -22.94 -8.41 39.23
CA ASN A 63 -22.69 -7.92 40.58
C ASN A 63 -23.60 -8.66 41.59
N GLY A 64 -23.00 -9.49 42.43
CA GLY A 64 -23.71 -10.31 43.41
C GLY A 64 -24.65 -11.30 42.72
N THR A 65 -25.95 -11.21 43.03
CA THR A 65 -26.98 -12.07 42.41
C THR A 65 -27.57 -11.51 41.11
N LYS A 66 -27.15 -10.30 40.70
CA LYS A 66 -27.55 -9.70 39.41
C LYS A 66 -26.50 -10.05 38.36
N TYR A 67 -26.94 -10.53 37.21
CA TYR A 67 -26.06 -11.05 36.15
C TYR A 67 -26.31 -10.41 34.76
N HIS A 68 -27.08 -9.31 34.74
CA HIS A 68 -27.57 -8.61 33.54
C HIS A 68 -27.56 -7.09 33.71
N ASN A 69 -26.68 -6.54 34.55
CA ASN A 69 -26.59 -5.08 34.66
C ASN A 69 -26.13 -4.49 33.33
N ASN A 70 -26.84 -3.45 32.86
CA ASN A 70 -26.47 -2.77 31.63
C ASN A 70 -25.23 -1.89 31.85
N VAL A 71 -24.17 -2.13 31.08
CA VAL A 71 -22.93 -1.34 31.05
C VAL A 71 -22.72 -0.83 29.62
N THR A 72 -23.23 0.37 29.31
CA THR A 72 -23.29 0.88 27.93
C THR A 72 -22.88 2.34 27.80
N ALA A 73 -22.15 2.71 26.75
CA ALA A 73 -21.74 4.10 26.54
C ALA A 73 -22.89 4.98 26.04
N ILE A 74 -23.41 4.71 24.85
CA ILE A 74 -24.55 5.41 24.27
C ILE A 74 -25.71 4.43 24.16
N TYR A 75 -26.77 4.67 24.93
CA TYR A 75 -27.98 3.86 24.96
C TYR A 75 -29.16 4.71 24.47
N ALA A 76 -29.50 4.56 23.19
CA ALA A 76 -30.57 5.30 22.51
C ALA A 76 -31.76 4.39 22.23
N LEU A 77 -32.95 4.81 22.67
CA LEU A 77 -34.21 4.07 22.57
C LEU A 77 -35.35 4.94 22.03
N ASP A 78 -36.45 4.30 21.63
CA ASP A 78 -37.78 4.91 21.44
C ASP A 78 -37.79 6.11 20.48
N GLY A 79 -37.18 5.98 19.30
CA GLY A 79 -37.15 7.04 18.29
C GLY A 79 -36.15 8.15 18.55
N THR A 80 -35.20 7.93 19.47
CA THR A 80 -34.12 8.87 19.75
C THR A 80 -33.29 9.18 18.49
N GLN A 81 -32.97 10.46 18.28
CA GLN A 81 -32.11 10.97 17.21
C GLN A 81 -30.80 11.53 17.80
N VAL A 82 -29.65 10.90 17.55
CA VAL A 82 -28.33 11.39 17.97
C VAL A 82 -27.49 11.75 16.75
N ALA A 83 -27.05 13.01 16.67
CA ALA A 83 -26.11 13.49 15.66
C ALA A 83 -24.80 13.93 16.31
N LEU A 84 -23.68 13.33 15.88
CA LEU A 84 -22.31 13.66 16.28
C LEU A 84 -21.57 14.20 15.05
N ASP A 85 -21.31 15.51 15.01
CA ASP A 85 -20.72 16.14 13.81
C ASP A 85 -19.21 15.90 13.65
N LYS A 86 -18.51 15.64 14.76
CA LYS A 86 -17.06 15.38 14.78
C LYS A 86 -16.76 13.96 15.26
N ASN A 87 -15.59 13.74 15.85
CA ASN A 87 -15.14 12.41 16.24
C ASN A 87 -15.83 11.95 17.53
N VAL A 88 -15.98 10.64 17.67
CA VAL A 88 -16.44 10.00 18.90
C VAL A 88 -15.38 9.04 19.43
N THR A 89 -15.10 9.11 20.73
CA THR A 89 -14.26 8.16 21.45
C THR A 89 -15.07 7.49 22.54
N ILE A 90 -15.12 6.16 22.55
CA ILE A 90 -15.89 5.36 23.51
C ILE A 90 -14.95 4.38 24.21
N LYS A 91 -15.03 4.37 25.55
CA LYS A 91 -14.38 3.36 26.39
C LYS A 91 -15.43 2.75 27.30
N VAL A 92 -15.57 1.43 27.25
CA VAL A 92 -16.49 0.69 28.13
C VAL A 92 -15.73 -0.43 28.83
N LYS A 93 -15.51 -0.25 30.13
CA LYS A 93 -14.87 -1.25 30.99
C LYS A 93 -15.92 -2.04 31.75
N ASN A 94 -15.90 -3.37 31.57
CA ASN A 94 -16.80 -4.29 32.25
C ASN A 94 -16.00 -5.49 32.79
N PRO A 95 -15.37 -5.41 33.97
CA PRO A 95 -14.50 -6.46 34.49
C PRO A 95 -15.25 -7.74 34.90
N ALA A 96 -16.57 -7.66 35.05
CA ALA A 96 -17.46 -8.80 35.25
C ALA A 96 -18.62 -8.69 34.24
N PRO A 97 -18.39 -9.07 32.97
CA PRO A 97 -19.36 -8.92 31.88
C PRO A 97 -20.71 -9.56 32.19
N ALA A 98 -21.77 -9.07 31.55
CA ALA A 98 -23.08 -9.71 31.69
C ALA A 98 -23.00 -11.14 31.17
N GLU A 99 -23.59 -12.08 31.89
CA GLU A 99 -23.62 -13.50 31.51
C GLU A 99 -24.99 -13.91 30.99
N SER A 100 -26.03 -13.10 31.23
CA SER A 100 -27.40 -13.43 30.86
C SER A 100 -28.36 -12.22 30.97
N GLY A 101 -29.68 -12.40 30.79
CA GLY A 101 -30.75 -11.40 30.99
C GLY A 101 -31.51 -11.53 32.32
N THR A 102 -32.80 -11.21 32.36
CA THR A 102 -33.61 -11.27 33.60
C THR A 102 -33.85 -12.70 34.13
N GLN A 103 -33.65 -13.70 33.26
CA GLN A 103 -33.64 -15.14 33.56
C GLN A 103 -32.37 -15.75 32.97
N ARG A 104 -31.86 -16.87 33.54
CA ARG A 104 -30.64 -17.56 33.07
C ARG A 104 -30.78 -18.03 31.61
N ARG A 105 -30.20 -17.23 30.72
CA ARG A 105 -30.25 -17.13 29.26
C ARG A 105 -28.99 -16.44 28.75
N PRO A 106 -27.92 -17.18 28.47
CA PRO A 106 -26.66 -16.58 28.01
C PRO A 106 -26.76 -15.94 26.62
N ASP A 107 -27.74 -16.35 25.80
CA ASP A 107 -28.04 -15.83 24.46
C ASP A 107 -28.51 -14.36 24.43
N LEU A 108 -28.73 -13.74 25.60
CA LEU A 108 -29.18 -12.35 25.77
C LEU A 108 -28.12 -11.45 26.43
N ALA A 109 -26.95 -11.98 26.77
CA ALA A 109 -25.91 -11.23 27.49
C ALA A 109 -25.46 -9.98 26.72
N HIS A 110 -25.39 -10.09 25.39
CA HIS A 110 -24.92 -9.03 24.49
C HIS A 110 -25.76 -7.73 24.57
N TYR A 111 -27.05 -7.81 24.91
CA TYR A 111 -27.92 -6.62 25.08
C TYR A 111 -27.54 -5.71 26.24
N TYR A 112 -26.75 -6.20 27.20
CA TYR A 112 -26.43 -5.47 28.43
C TYR A 112 -25.04 -4.85 28.39
N MET A 113 -24.36 -4.89 27.24
CA MET A 113 -23.01 -4.38 27.11
C MET A 113 -22.75 -3.87 25.69
N SER A 114 -22.80 -2.55 25.52
CA SER A 114 -22.60 -1.95 24.20
C SER A 114 -21.76 -0.66 24.24
N GLY A 115 -21.03 -0.39 23.16
CA GLY A 115 -20.47 0.93 22.88
C GLY A 115 -21.60 1.87 22.49
N ILE A 116 -22.19 1.62 21.32
CA ILE A 116 -23.39 2.34 20.84
C ILE A 116 -24.51 1.33 20.66
N TYR A 117 -25.63 1.57 21.32
CA TYR A 117 -26.87 0.83 21.17
C TYR A 117 -27.97 1.75 20.64
N ALA A 118 -28.65 1.32 19.58
CA ALA A 118 -29.85 1.95 19.03
C ALA A 118 -30.93 0.88 18.83
N GLY A 119 -32.12 1.07 19.40
CA GLY A 119 -33.21 0.12 19.25
C GLY A 119 -34.56 0.66 19.69
N TYR A 120 -35.57 -0.21 19.72
CA TYR A 120 -36.94 0.11 20.11
C TYR A 120 -37.56 1.27 19.31
N GLY A 121 -37.16 1.42 18.04
CA GLY A 121 -37.86 2.29 17.11
C GLY A 121 -39.19 1.67 16.66
N GLY A 122 -39.97 2.43 15.89
CA GLY A 122 -41.19 1.93 15.29
C GLY A 122 -42.24 1.49 16.31
N LEU A 123 -43.06 0.50 15.96
CA LEU A 123 -44.13 0.00 16.81
C LEU A 123 -43.59 -0.96 17.88
N THR A 124 -43.61 -0.56 19.15
CA THR A 124 -43.27 -1.36 20.33
C THR A 124 -44.48 -1.57 21.24
N SER A 125 -44.34 -2.32 22.33
CA SER A 125 -45.38 -2.42 23.37
C SER A 125 -45.71 -1.09 24.05
N ASP A 126 -44.81 -0.11 23.95
CA ASP A 126 -44.90 1.18 24.63
C ASP A 126 -45.54 2.26 23.74
N GLY A 127 -45.66 2.00 22.43
CA GLY A 127 -46.28 2.91 21.47
C GLY A 127 -45.71 2.79 20.06
N ASN A 128 -46.14 3.69 19.18
CA ASN A 128 -45.53 3.85 17.86
C ASN A 128 -44.50 4.99 17.92
N ASN A 129 -43.22 4.62 18.00
CA ASN A 129 -42.09 5.53 18.01
C ASN A 129 -41.59 5.77 16.58
N ASP A 130 -40.87 6.87 16.36
CA ASP A 130 -40.04 7.01 15.17
C ASP A 130 -38.88 5.99 15.22
N ASP A 131 -38.15 5.85 14.12
CA ASP A 131 -36.92 5.06 14.06
C ASP A 131 -35.83 5.61 14.98
N THR A 132 -35.12 4.75 15.72
CA THR A 132 -34.00 5.20 16.56
C THR A 132 -32.73 5.36 15.73
N ARG A 133 -32.08 6.52 15.73
CA ARG A 133 -30.91 6.82 14.88
C ARG A 133 -29.73 7.40 15.66
N VAL A 134 -28.54 6.85 15.43
CA VAL A 134 -27.26 7.43 15.88
C VAL A 134 -26.37 7.63 14.65
N THR A 135 -25.97 8.87 14.38
CA THR A 135 -25.13 9.21 13.22
C THR A 135 -23.88 9.94 13.68
N VAL A 136 -22.71 9.40 13.32
CA VAL A 136 -21.37 9.95 13.53
C VAL A 136 -20.83 10.40 12.18
N LYS A 137 -20.63 11.71 12.00
CA LYS A 137 -20.06 12.26 10.76
C LYS A 137 -18.54 12.15 10.73
N GLY A 138 -17.87 12.29 11.89
CA GLY A 138 -16.43 12.11 12.03
C GLY A 138 -16.02 10.65 12.22
N ASN A 139 -14.81 10.45 12.75
CA ASN A 139 -14.28 9.12 13.02
C ASN A 139 -14.79 8.56 14.36
N ALA A 140 -14.87 7.23 14.47
CA ALA A 140 -15.19 6.55 15.71
C ALA A 140 -14.02 5.72 16.25
N ASP A 141 -13.64 5.92 17.51
CA ASP A 141 -12.68 5.09 18.24
C ASP A 141 -13.42 4.43 19.40
N ILE A 142 -13.63 3.12 19.35
CA ILE A 142 -14.49 2.38 20.27
C ILE A 142 -13.73 1.18 20.84
N ASP A 143 -13.48 1.20 22.14
CA ASP A 143 -12.91 0.09 22.91
C ASP A 143 -13.93 -0.37 23.97
N VAL A 144 -14.52 -1.55 23.77
CA VAL A 144 -15.64 -2.05 24.59
C VAL A 144 -15.50 -3.52 24.97
N VAL A 145 -15.81 -3.83 26.22
CA VAL A 145 -16.12 -5.20 26.64
C VAL A 145 -17.62 -5.44 26.38
N GLY A 146 -17.96 -6.05 25.24
CA GLY A 146 -19.34 -6.26 24.79
C GLY A 146 -19.52 -6.09 23.28
N VAL A 147 -20.60 -5.45 22.85
CA VAL A 147 -20.87 -5.13 21.44
C VAL A 147 -20.38 -3.74 21.07
N GLY A 148 -19.61 -3.58 19.99
CA GLY A 148 -19.16 -2.27 19.49
C GLY A 148 -20.33 -1.37 19.09
N LEU A 149 -21.02 -1.78 18.03
CA LEU A 149 -22.16 -1.09 17.44
C LEU A 149 -23.34 -2.07 17.38
N GLN A 150 -24.41 -1.81 18.11
CA GLN A 150 -25.60 -2.66 18.14
C GLN A 150 -26.84 -1.91 17.66
N ALA A 151 -27.36 -2.32 16.51
CA ALA A 151 -28.65 -1.89 16.00
C ALA A 151 -29.68 -3.01 16.27
N ASN A 152 -30.63 -2.74 17.15
CA ASN A 152 -31.78 -3.63 17.37
C ASN A 152 -32.98 -3.14 16.54
N LYS A 153 -34.17 -3.72 16.75
CA LYS A 153 -35.44 -3.39 16.10
C LYS A 153 -35.60 -1.90 15.80
N ASP A 154 -35.73 -1.59 14.51
CA ASP A 154 -35.93 -0.24 13.96
C ASP A 154 -34.85 0.78 14.44
N GLY A 155 -33.66 0.25 14.73
CA GLY A 155 -32.47 0.97 15.17
C GLY A 155 -31.43 1.11 14.06
N TYR A 156 -30.81 2.28 13.99
CA TYR A 156 -29.97 2.65 12.87
C TYR A 156 -28.71 3.38 13.31
N ILE A 157 -27.56 2.76 13.10
CA ILE A 157 -26.25 3.34 13.42
C ILE A 157 -25.50 3.64 12.13
N ARG A 158 -24.98 4.86 12.00
CA ARG A 158 -24.12 5.27 10.90
C ARG A 158 -22.84 5.93 11.41
N VAL A 159 -21.70 5.44 10.95
CA VAL A 159 -20.40 6.11 11.08
C VAL A 159 -19.93 6.44 9.67
N LEU A 160 -20.02 7.71 9.28
CA LEU A 160 -19.69 8.17 7.93
C LEU A 160 -18.17 8.33 7.73
N GLY A 161 -17.43 8.61 8.82
CA GLY A 161 -15.97 8.65 8.83
C GLY A 161 -15.33 7.26 8.92
N GLY A 162 -14.05 7.24 9.28
CA GLY A 162 -13.31 6.01 9.61
C GLY A 162 -13.69 5.48 10.99
N ALA A 163 -13.29 4.25 11.29
CA ALA A 163 -13.57 3.62 12.57
C ALA A 163 -12.44 2.71 13.05
N ASP A 164 -12.18 2.70 14.35
CA ASP A 164 -11.40 1.66 15.04
C ASP A 164 -12.31 1.10 16.14
N VAL A 165 -12.98 -0.02 15.84
CA VAL A 165 -13.92 -0.68 16.76
C VAL A 165 -13.29 -1.98 17.24
N LYS A 166 -13.01 -2.02 18.54
CA LYS A 166 -12.40 -3.14 19.22
C LYS A 166 -13.33 -3.65 20.31
N THR A 167 -13.74 -4.91 20.17
CA THR A 167 -14.33 -5.67 21.27
C THR A 167 -13.31 -6.62 21.91
N HIS A 168 -13.54 -6.99 23.16
CA HIS A 168 -12.75 -7.99 23.89
C HIS A 168 -13.52 -9.32 23.91
N PRO A 169 -12.99 -10.39 23.28
CA PRO A 169 -13.61 -11.70 23.30
C PRO A 169 -13.82 -12.22 24.73
N LEU A 170 -14.96 -12.85 24.96
CA LEU A 170 -15.35 -13.40 26.25
C LEU A 170 -15.50 -14.92 26.15
N ASP A 171 -15.22 -15.64 27.25
CA ASP A 171 -15.46 -17.10 27.33
C ASP A 171 -16.90 -17.43 27.78
N THR A 172 -17.67 -16.43 28.20
CA THR A 172 -18.99 -16.60 28.81
C THR A 172 -20.17 -16.25 27.89
N SER A 173 -19.95 -15.42 26.87
CA SER A 173 -20.99 -14.96 25.95
C SER A 173 -20.41 -14.45 24.63
N ASP A 174 -21.26 -14.38 23.61
CA ASP A 174 -20.94 -13.85 22.29
C ASP A 174 -20.68 -12.33 22.33
N THR A 175 -19.71 -11.89 21.53
CA THR A 175 -19.36 -10.48 21.36
C THR A 175 -19.20 -10.14 19.89
N TYR A 176 -19.50 -8.90 19.55
CA TYR A 176 -19.54 -8.44 18.17
C TYR A 176 -18.91 -7.05 18.04
N SER A 177 -18.15 -6.81 16.98
CA SER A 177 -17.75 -5.46 16.60
C SER A 177 -18.94 -4.68 16.04
N ALA A 178 -19.83 -5.38 15.31
CA ALA A 178 -21.12 -4.87 14.87
C ALA A 178 -22.19 -5.96 14.91
N LEU A 179 -23.38 -5.61 15.38
CA LEU A 179 -24.54 -6.50 15.50
C LEU A 179 -25.79 -5.81 14.99
N SER A 180 -26.57 -6.51 14.18
CA SER A 180 -27.89 -6.08 13.71
C SER A 180 -28.97 -7.11 14.06
N GLU A 181 -30.10 -6.62 14.56
CA GLU A 181 -31.30 -7.40 14.91
C GLU A 181 -32.55 -6.68 14.39
N GLU A 182 -32.80 -6.73 13.09
CA GLU A 182 -33.80 -5.91 12.37
C GLU A 182 -33.52 -4.40 12.49
N GLY A 183 -32.34 -4.02 12.04
CA GLY A 183 -31.88 -2.64 11.91
C GLY A 183 -30.69 -2.55 10.95
N PHE A 184 -29.96 -1.44 10.96
CA PHE A 184 -28.70 -1.39 10.23
C PHE A 184 -27.53 -0.72 10.96
N VAL A 185 -26.33 -1.16 10.62
CA VAL A 185 -25.05 -0.54 10.98
C VAL A 185 -24.23 -0.27 9.74
N TYR A 186 -23.96 1.00 9.44
CA TYR A 186 -23.12 1.40 8.31
C TYR A 186 -21.84 2.07 8.80
N VAL A 187 -20.67 1.60 8.35
CA VAL A 187 -19.36 2.10 8.78
C VAL A 187 -18.51 2.45 7.56
N ASN A 188 -18.08 3.71 7.46
CA ASN A 188 -17.40 4.30 6.30
C ASN A 188 -18.22 4.06 5.01
N ILE A 189 -19.53 4.26 5.12
CA ILE A 189 -20.51 4.04 4.05
C ILE A 189 -21.46 5.24 4.04
N GLY A 190 -21.88 5.65 2.85
CA GLY A 190 -22.85 6.73 2.64
C GLY A 190 -24.19 6.47 3.31
N MET A 191 -25.04 7.50 3.35
CA MET A 191 -26.35 7.44 4.00
C MET A 191 -27.27 6.34 3.44
N ASP A 192 -27.05 5.96 2.18
CA ASP A 192 -27.79 4.94 1.44
C ASP A 192 -27.33 3.50 1.73
N GLY A 193 -26.26 3.29 2.49
CA GLY A 193 -25.74 1.96 2.77
C GLY A 193 -24.95 1.31 1.64
N LEU A 194 -24.76 2.01 0.51
CA LEU A 194 -24.23 1.43 -0.73
C LEU A 194 -22.92 2.03 -1.21
N HIS A 195 -22.60 3.28 -0.88
CA HIS A 195 -21.37 3.92 -1.39
C HIS A 195 -20.27 3.96 -0.32
N PRO A 196 -19.15 3.23 -0.47
CA PRO A 196 -18.08 3.25 0.52
C PRO A 196 -17.29 4.56 0.49
N GLY A 197 -16.87 5.00 1.68
CA GLY A 197 -15.94 6.09 1.87
C GLY A 197 -14.48 5.68 1.64
N LYS A 198 -13.55 6.57 1.99
CA LYS A 198 -12.09 6.40 1.75
C LYS A 198 -11.27 6.43 3.04
N ASN A 199 -11.92 6.27 4.19
CA ASN A 199 -11.27 6.30 5.49
C ASN A 199 -10.84 4.90 5.93
N ASP A 200 -9.89 4.86 6.87
CA ASP A 200 -9.45 3.62 7.49
C ASP A 200 -10.55 3.06 8.41
N VAL A 201 -10.81 1.76 8.29
CA VAL A 201 -11.79 1.01 9.12
C VAL A 201 -11.11 -0.23 9.69
N LYS A 202 -11.07 -0.34 11.01
CA LYS A 202 -10.55 -1.49 11.75
C LYS A 202 -11.67 -2.03 12.62
N MET A 203 -12.07 -3.26 12.34
CA MET A 203 -13.09 -3.98 13.11
C MET A 203 -12.43 -5.21 13.71
N TYR A 204 -12.29 -5.24 15.04
CA TYR A 204 -11.80 -6.40 15.77
C TYR A 204 -12.95 -6.95 16.62
N GLY A 205 -13.51 -8.09 16.18
CA GLY A 205 -14.71 -8.71 16.72
C GLY A 205 -15.59 -9.31 15.62
N ASN A 206 -16.38 -10.32 15.97
CA ASN A 206 -17.32 -10.95 15.03
C ASN A 206 -18.37 -9.94 14.53
N VAL A 207 -19.00 -10.25 13.40
CA VAL A 207 -20.17 -9.52 12.87
C VAL A 207 -21.39 -10.43 13.00
N GLY A 208 -22.47 -9.91 13.57
CA GLY A 208 -23.66 -10.68 13.89
C GLY A 208 -24.92 -10.16 13.22
N PHE A 209 -25.76 -11.09 12.76
CA PHE A 209 -27.16 -10.85 12.38
C PHE A 209 -28.02 -11.83 13.16
N ILE A 210 -28.63 -11.37 14.24
CA ILE A 210 -29.45 -12.22 15.11
C ILE A 210 -30.91 -12.10 14.67
N ASN A 211 -31.55 -13.26 14.48
CA ASN A 211 -32.95 -13.32 14.14
C ASN A 211 -33.78 -13.44 15.42
N LYS A 212 -34.24 -12.31 15.95
CA LYS A 212 -35.03 -12.24 17.19
C LYS A 212 -36.50 -12.68 17.00
N ASN A 213 -36.73 -13.91 16.52
CA ASN A 213 -38.06 -14.57 16.42
C ASN A 213 -38.61 -15.12 17.75
N TYR A 214 -37.99 -14.83 18.88
CA TYR A 214 -38.26 -15.52 20.14
C TYR A 214 -38.14 -14.60 21.36
N GLY A 215 -38.78 -15.00 22.46
CA GLY A 215 -38.75 -14.24 23.71
C GLY A 215 -39.80 -13.12 23.74
N ILE A 216 -39.49 -12.02 24.42
CA ILE A 216 -40.33 -10.81 24.48
C ILE A 216 -39.95 -9.86 23.34
N GLU A 217 -40.89 -9.02 22.89
CA GLU A 217 -40.68 -8.04 21.82
C GLU A 217 -40.03 -8.64 20.57
N VAL A 218 -40.67 -9.67 20.02
CA VAL A 218 -40.23 -10.32 18.78
C VAL A 218 -40.18 -9.31 17.64
N ASN A 219 -39.14 -9.44 16.83
CA ASN A 219 -38.91 -8.64 15.65
C ASN A 219 -40.10 -8.77 14.66
N PRO A 220 -40.72 -7.65 14.22
CA PRO A 220 -41.91 -7.69 13.37
C PRO A 220 -41.68 -8.23 11.95
N TYR A 221 -40.43 -8.34 11.48
CA TYR A 221 -40.09 -8.72 10.10
C TYR A 221 -40.57 -7.71 9.06
N ASN A 222 -40.47 -6.42 9.35
CA ASN A 222 -40.78 -5.35 8.42
C ASN A 222 -39.63 -5.07 7.44
N HIS A 223 -38.37 -5.34 7.84
CA HIS A 223 -37.19 -5.19 7.00
C HIS A 223 -36.05 -6.15 7.41
N GLY A 224 -34.96 -6.14 6.64
CA GLY A 224 -33.80 -6.99 6.85
C GLY A 224 -32.82 -6.45 7.91
N SER A 225 -32.01 -7.34 8.47
CA SER A 225 -30.87 -6.95 9.30
C SER A 225 -29.66 -6.68 8.40
N GLU A 226 -29.15 -5.45 8.36
CA GLU A 226 -28.08 -5.07 7.44
C GLU A 226 -26.85 -4.50 8.14
N ILE A 227 -25.66 -4.88 7.68
CA ILE A 227 -24.41 -4.24 8.08
C ILE A 227 -23.60 -4.00 6.82
N SER A 228 -23.21 -2.75 6.59
CA SER A 228 -22.33 -2.37 5.47
C SER A 228 -21.00 -1.86 6.00
N LEU A 229 -19.90 -2.48 5.59
CA LEU A 229 -18.56 -2.11 6.00
C LEU A 229 -17.72 -1.67 4.80
N GLY A 230 -17.25 -0.43 4.81
CA GLY A 230 -16.38 0.15 3.79
C GLY A 230 -14.90 -0.03 4.12
N LEU A 231 -14.28 -1.17 3.80
CA LEU A 231 -12.84 -1.39 3.99
C LEU A 231 -12.10 -1.11 2.66
N THR A 232 -11.74 0.16 2.45
CA THR A 232 -11.27 0.66 1.15
C THR A 232 -9.84 1.16 1.11
N THR A 233 -9.06 0.96 2.18
CA THR A 233 -7.67 1.41 2.28
C THR A 233 -6.76 0.24 2.69
N PRO A 234 -5.44 0.32 2.42
CA PRO A 234 -4.50 -0.73 2.83
C PRO A 234 -4.41 -0.93 4.36
N ASN A 235 -4.86 0.04 5.16
CA ASN A 235 -4.84 -0.03 6.62
C ASN A 235 -6.15 -0.60 7.20
N SER A 236 -7.18 -0.76 6.36
CA SER A 236 -8.48 -1.26 6.77
C SER A 236 -8.45 -2.76 6.98
N LYS A 237 -9.06 -3.23 8.07
CA LYS A 237 -9.11 -4.64 8.42
C LYS A 237 -10.37 -5.05 9.17
N LEU A 238 -10.84 -6.26 8.88
CA LEU A 238 -11.83 -6.99 9.69
C LEU A 238 -11.15 -8.23 10.26
N VAL A 239 -11.23 -8.44 11.57
CA VAL A 239 -10.81 -9.67 12.25
C VAL A 239 -12.02 -10.20 13.00
N GLY A 240 -12.56 -11.33 12.55
CA GLY A 240 -13.79 -11.90 13.10
C GLY A 240 -14.54 -12.76 12.09
N GLY A 241 -15.43 -13.61 12.60
CA GLY A 241 -16.37 -14.40 11.83
C GLY A 241 -17.67 -13.64 11.59
N VAL A 242 -18.48 -14.11 10.64
CA VAL A 242 -19.76 -13.49 10.27
C VAL A 242 -20.90 -14.48 10.51
N LEU A 243 -21.59 -14.34 11.64
CA LEU A 243 -22.80 -15.12 11.92
C LEU A 243 -24.01 -14.44 11.29
N ASN A 244 -24.70 -15.14 10.38
CA ASN A 244 -25.99 -14.70 9.87
C ASN A 244 -27.08 -15.74 10.18
N GLU A 245 -27.84 -15.55 11.26
CA GLU A 245 -28.89 -16.48 11.68
C GLU A 245 -29.98 -16.70 10.62
N PHE A 246 -30.23 -15.70 9.76
CA PHE A 246 -31.22 -15.81 8.68
C PHE A 246 -30.76 -16.79 7.61
N ASP A 247 -29.48 -16.74 7.23
CA ASP A 247 -28.90 -17.69 6.29
C ASP A 247 -28.64 -19.07 6.92
N GLU A 248 -28.28 -19.14 8.21
CA GLU A 248 -28.21 -20.43 8.94
C GLU A 248 -29.53 -21.19 8.89
N SER A 249 -30.64 -20.46 9.04
CA SER A 249 -31.97 -21.06 9.06
C SER A 249 -32.59 -21.26 7.67
N ASN A 250 -31.90 -20.84 6.60
CA ASN A 250 -32.44 -20.75 5.24
C ASN A 250 -33.75 -19.94 5.18
N ASN A 251 -33.87 -18.92 6.03
CA ASN A 251 -35.04 -18.06 6.14
C ASN A 251 -34.61 -16.59 6.16
N ASN A 252 -34.15 -16.12 5.00
CA ASN A 252 -33.68 -14.76 4.80
C ASN A 252 -34.48 -14.04 3.68
N PRO A 253 -35.77 -13.72 3.92
CA PRO A 253 -36.65 -13.18 2.88
C PRO A 253 -36.24 -11.77 2.39
N TYR A 254 -35.48 -11.03 3.20
CA TYR A 254 -35.03 -9.67 2.89
C TYR A 254 -33.60 -9.64 2.34
N HIS A 255 -32.92 -10.78 2.21
CA HIS A 255 -31.50 -10.82 1.88
C HIS A 255 -30.67 -9.92 2.82
N GLY A 256 -31.01 -9.95 4.12
CA GLY A 256 -30.28 -9.23 5.15
C GLY A 256 -28.94 -9.92 5.45
N GLY A 257 -27.88 -9.14 5.64
CA GLY A 257 -26.57 -9.67 5.95
C GLY A 257 -25.46 -8.65 5.76
N LEU A 258 -24.23 -9.16 5.68
CA LEU A 258 -23.05 -8.33 5.54
C LEU A 258 -22.85 -7.93 4.07
N ARG A 259 -22.79 -6.61 3.84
CA ARG A 259 -22.21 -6.01 2.65
C ARG A 259 -20.78 -5.56 2.96
N LEU A 260 -19.80 -6.33 2.49
CA LEU A 260 -18.39 -6.08 2.72
C LEU A 260 -17.73 -5.51 1.46
N TYR A 261 -17.30 -4.26 1.51
CA TYR A 261 -16.35 -3.72 0.55
C TYR A 261 -14.94 -4.06 1.04
N LEU A 262 -14.17 -4.81 0.26
CA LEU A 262 -12.80 -5.21 0.60
C LEU A 262 -11.87 -4.85 -0.56
N GLN A 263 -11.23 -3.69 -0.47
CA GLN A 263 -10.53 -3.06 -1.60
C GLN A 263 -9.17 -2.51 -1.20
N ASN A 264 -8.32 -2.27 -2.20
CA ASN A 264 -7.04 -1.58 -2.09
C ASN A 264 -6.11 -2.18 -1.03
N GLY A 265 -6.02 -3.51 -0.97
CA GLY A 265 -5.19 -4.22 0.00
C GLY A 265 -5.78 -4.32 1.42
N ALA A 266 -7.02 -3.89 1.65
CA ALA A 266 -7.70 -4.15 2.91
C ALA A 266 -7.86 -5.65 3.19
N THR A 267 -7.84 -6.04 4.46
CA THR A 267 -7.78 -7.47 4.85
C THR A 267 -8.97 -7.91 5.69
N TRP A 268 -9.57 -9.05 5.37
CA TRP A 268 -10.49 -9.77 6.26
C TRP A 268 -9.84 -11.06 6.76
N ARG A 269 -9.45 -11.08 8.03
CA ARG A 269 -8.99 -12.28 8.73
C ARG A 269 -10.19 -13.01 9.34
N ASN A 270 -10.63 -14.06 8.65
CA ASN A 270 -11.81 -14.83 9.01
C ASN A 270 -11.50 -15.86 10.10
N GLU A 271 -11.75 -15.49 11.36
CA GLU A 271 -11.67 -16.37 12.53
C GLU A 271 -12.83 -16.07 13.49
N TRP A 272 -13.41 -17.08 14.12
CA TRP A 272 -14.32 -16.83 15.24
C TRP A 272 -13.55 -16.38 16.49
N LEU A 273 -14.05 -15.33 17.15
CA LEU A 273 -13.46 -14.79 18.37
C LEU A 273 -14.36 -15.04 19.58
N GLY A 274 -13.81 -15.64 20.65
CA GLY A 274 -14.50 -15.83 21.93
C GLY A 274 -15.55 -16.95 21.91
N ALA A 275 -16.45 -16.92 22.88
CA ALA A 275 -17.53 -17.89 23.02
C ALA A 275 -18.48 -17.81 21.82
N GLU A 276 -18.91 -18.98 21.35
CA GLU A 276 -19.94 -19.08 20.35
C GLU A 276 -21.31 -18.81 20.98
N ARG A 277 -22.19 -18.21 20.17
CA ARG A 277 -23.58 -18.01 20.54
C ARG A 277 -24.21 -19.35 20.93
N VAL A 278 -24.94 -19.36 22.04
CA VAL A 278 -25.65 -20.56 22.52
C VAL A 278 -27.09 -20.57 22.02
N TYR A 279 -27.65 -21.77 21.88
CA TYR A 279 -29.03 -21.94 21.45
C TYR A 279 -30.03 -21.37 22.48
N PRO A 280 -31.01 -20.54 22.07
CA PRO A 280 -32.03 -20.02 22.97
C PRO A 280 -33.10 -21.08 23.28
N THR A 281 -33.04 -21.67 24.46
CA THR A 281 -33.89 -22.83 24.86
C THR A 281 -35.35 -22.50 25.17
N GLN A 282 -35.75 -21.22 25.19
CA GLN A 282 -37.10 -20.80 25.56
C GLN A 282 -37.77 -19.96 24.47
N GLY A 283 -38.83 -20.49 23.87
CA GLY A 283 -39.71 -19.78 22.94
C GLY A 283 -39.30 -19.82 21.47
N ARG A 284 -38.14 -20.40 21.14
CA ARG A 284 -37.74 -20.71 19.76
C ARG A 284 -38.04 -22.19 19.48
N PRO A 285 -38.60 -22.56 18.31
CA PRO A 285 -38.69 -23.98 17.92
C PRO A 285 -37.28 -24.61 17.93
N ASP A 286 -37.16 -25.83 18.46
CA ASP A 286 -35.88 -26.56 18.65
C ASP A 286 -35.21 -26.92 17.32
N THR A 287 -34.50 -25.95 16.73
CA THR A 287 -33.63 -26.17 15.57
C THR A 287 -32.29 -25.47 15.81
N ALA A 288 -31.20 -26.25 15.90
CA ALA A 288 -29.83 -25.73 15.97
C ALA A 288 -29.39 -24.92 14.73
N ASN A 289 -30.28 -24.73 13.76
CA ASN A 289 -30.07 -24.08 12.46
C ASN A 289 -29.88 -22.55 12.56
N TYR A 290 -29.45 -22.02 13.69
CA TYR A 290 -29.17 -20.59 13.87
C TYR A 290 -27.76 -20.36 14.43
N LEU A 291 -27.03 -21.44 14.73
CA LEU A 291 -25.69 -21.35 15.29
C LEU A 291 -24.67 -21.22 14.16
N TYR A 292 -23.49 -20.70 14.51
CA TYR A 292 -22.41 -20.40 13.56
C TYR A 292 -21.84 -21.67 12.92
N THR A 293 -22.16 -21.92 11.64
CA THR A 293 -21.61 -23.03 10.85
C THR A 293 -20.47 -22.61 9.93
N GLY A 294 -20.17 -21.32 9.89
CA GLY A 294 -19.17 -20.70 9.03
C GLY A 294 -19.57 -19.25 8.71
N SER A 295 -18.63 -18.47 8.19
CA SER A 295 -18.90 -17.06 7.88
C SER A 295 -19.82 -16.94 6.67
N LYS A 296 -20.90 -16.15 6.79
CA LYS A 296 -21.86 -15.91 5.69
C LYS A 296 -21.92 -14.43 5.34
N VAL A 297 -21.57 -14.12 4.10
CA VAL A 297 -21.54 -12.76 3.56
C VAL A 297 -22.59 -12.64 2.47
N GLU A 298 -23.49 -11.67 2.59
CA GLU A 298 -24.54 -11.48 1.60
C GLU A 298 -23.98 -10.85 0.33
N HIS A 299 -23.19 -9.79 0.48
CA HIS A 299 -22.55 -9.11 -0.65
C HIS A 299 -21.06 -8.89 -0.37
N PHE A 300 -20.21 -9.49 -1.18
CA PHE A 300 -18.78 -9.23 -1.20
C PHE A 300 -18.43 -8.37 -2.41
N ILE A 301 -17.84 -7.20 -2.18
CA ILE A 301 -17.42 -6.26 -3.21
C ILE A 301 -15.91 -6.03 -3.12
N GLY A 302 -15.18 -6.74 -3.98
CA GLY A 302 -13.74 -6.61 -4.14
C GLY A 302 -13.32 -5.33 -4.86
N GLY A 303 -12.04 -5.27 -5.21
CA GLY A 303 -11.45 -4.22 -6.05
C GLY A 303 -12.07 -4.14 -7.44
N ALA A 304 -11.92 -3.00 -8.09
CA ALA A 304 -12.38 -2.81 -9.47
C ALA A 304 -11.51 -3.57 -10.48
N ASP A 305 -10.26 -3.87 -10.10
CA ASP A 305 -9.26 -4.57 -10.90
C ASP A 305 -8.29 -5.34 -9.98
N GLU A 306 -7.33 -6.05 -10.58
CA GLU A 306 -6.31 -6.81 -9.85
C GLU A 306 -5.44 -5.92 -8.94
N ALA A 307 -5.17 -4.67 -9.32
CA ALA A 307 -4.33 -3.75 -8.56
C ALA A 307 -5.03 -3.19 -7.30
N SER A 308 -6.36 -3.13 -7.32
CA SER A 308 -7.20 -2.63 -6.24
C SER A 308 -7.88 -3.74 -5.42
N ARG A 309 -7.44 -5.00 -5.58
CA ARG A 309 -8.05 -6.16 -4.89
C ARG A 309 -7.88 -6.12 -3.37
N GLY A 310 -8.87 -6.65 -2.64
CA GLY A 310 -8.79 -6.92 -1.20
C GLY A 310 -8.28 -8.33 -0.88
N ILE A 311 -7.98 -8.59 0.38
CA ILE A 311 -7.35 -9.84 0.86
C ILE A 311 -8.27 -10.55 1.87
N ILE A 312 -8.79 -11.72 1.51
CA ILE A 312 -9.46 -12.63 2.44
C ILE A 312 -8.38 -13.55 3.02
N GLN A 313 -8.31 -13.69 4.34
CA GLN A 313 -7.43 -14.64 5.03
C GLN A 313 -8.29 -15.67 5.77
N PRO A 314 -8.59 -16.82 5.16
CA PRO A 314 -9.31 -17.90 5.83
C PRO A 314 -8.47 -18.47 6.97
N VAL A 315 -8.97 -18.39 8.21
CA VAL A 315 -8.31 -18.96 9.39
C VAL A 315 -9.17 -20.04 10.03
N ASP A 316 -10.46 -19.78 10.22
CA ASP A 316 -11.43 -20.75 10.72
C ASP A 316 -11.49 -22.00 9.82
N GLU A 317 -11.68 -23.18 10.42
CA GLU A 317 -11.78 -24.42 9.67
C GLU A 317 -13.13 -24.59 8.95
N ARG A 318 -14.13 -23.79 9.33
CA ARG A 318 -15.45 -23.74 8.71
C ARG A 318 -15.45 -22.92 7.42
N THR A 319 -16.48 -23.15 6.62
CA THR A 319 -16.64 -22.55 5.29
C THR A 319 -16.88 -21.04 5.37
N ILE A 320 -16.38 -20.31 4.38
CA ILE A 320 -16.85 -18.96 4.05
C ILE A 320 -17.85 -19.08 2.91
N THR A 321 -19.09 -18.63 3.12
CA THR A 321 -20.12 -18.55 2.07
C THR A 321 -20.33 -17.10 1.66
N ILE A 322 -20.25 -16.84 0.37
CA ILE A 322 -20.51 -15.53 -0.25
C ILE A 322 -21.71 -15.70 -1.17
N ASN A 323 -22.81 -15.04 -0.85
CA ASN A 323 -24.04 -15.16 -1.64
C ASN A 323 -23.88 -14.42 -2.97
N ASN A 324 -23.40 -13.18 -2.95
CA ASN A 324 -23.20 -12.37 -4.14
C ASN A 324 -21.77 -11.80 -4.17
N TYR A 325 -20.95 -12.27 -5.12
CA TYR A 325 -19.56 -11.85 -5.28
C TYR A 325 -19.40 -10.87 -6.46
N LYS A 326 -18.68 -9.78 -6.24
CA LYS A 326 -18.37 -8.79 -7.28
C LYS A 326 -16.92 -8.31 -7.17
N GLY A 327 -16.25 -8.19 -8.31
CA GLY A 327 -14.93 -7.54 -8.41
C GLY A 327 -13.77 -8.50 -8.15
N HIS A 328 -12.65 -7.96 -7.65
CA HIS A 328 -11.38 -8.67 -7.54
C HIS A 328 -10.94 -8.83 -6.08
N ALA A 329 -10.57 -10.05 -5.69
CA ALA A 329 -9.96 -10.35 -4.39
C ALA A 329 -8.91 -11.46 -4.50
N VAL A 330 -8.10 -11.59 -3.45
CA VAL A 330 -7.23 -12.74 -3.21
C VAL A 330 -7.65 -13.43 -1.91
N ALA A 331 -7.76 -14.76 -1.93
CA ALA A 331 -7.89 -15.59 -0.75
C ALA A 331 -6.49 -16.14 -0.39
N ASP A 332 -5.88 -15.56 0.64
CA ASP A 332 -4.55 -15.89 1.11
C ASP A 332 -4.59 -16.89 2.28
N TYR A 333 -4.20 -18.12 1.97
CA TYR A 333 -4.22 -19.26 2.86
C TYR A 333 -2.91 -19.35 3.63
N LEU A 334 -2.94 -18.91 4.89
CA LEU A 334 -1.76 -18.74 5.74
C LEU A 334 -1.25 -20.05 6.34
N LYS A 335 0.08 -20.11 6.50
CA LYS A 335 0.77 -21.20 7.20
C LYS A 335 0.22 -21.41 8.63
N GLY A 336 -0.10 -22.66 8.97
CA GLY A 336 -0.56 -23.04 10.31
C GLY A 336 -2.05 -22.75 10.61
N ALA A 337 -2.77 -22.11 9.71
CA ALA A 337 -4.20 -21.85 9.88
C ALA A 337 -5.01 -23.16 9.82
N PRO A 338 -6.03 -23.37 10.70
CA PRO A 338 -6.93 -24.51 10.62
C PRO A 338 -7.61 -24.69 9.24
N ALA A 339 -7.94 -23.57 8.59
CA ALA A 339 -8.45 -23.51 7.22
C ALA A 339 -7.59 -24.24 6.18
N MET A 340 -6.30 -24.50 6.43
CA MET A 340 -5.41 -25.20 5.48
C MET A 340 -5.72 -26.69 5.33
N LYS A 341 -6.24 -27.32 6.38
CA LYS A 341 -6.50 -28.77 6.43
C LYS A 341 -7.42 -29.24 5.31
N ASN A 342 -7.32 -30.48 4.91
CA ASN A 342 -8.08 -31.02 3.79
C ASN A 342 -9.58 -31.04 4.12
N GLY A 343 -10.40 -30.59 3.17
CA GLY A 343 -11.85 -30.42 3.36
C GLY A 343 -12.25 -29.36 4.41
N LYS A 344 -11.33 -28.49 4.83
CA LYS A 344 -11.60 -27.36 5.74
C LYS A 344 -11.38 -26.03 5.06
N GLY A 345 -12.00 -24.98 5.58
CA GLY A 345 -11.79 -23.59 5.15
C GLY A 345 -12.15 -23.36 3.69
N ASP A 346 -13.15 -24.06 3.15
CA ASP A 346 -13.60 -23.84 1.77
C ASP A 346 -14.20 -22.42 1.64
N ILE A 347 -14.06 -21.83 0.47
CA ILE A 347 -14.80 -20.62 0.06
C ILE A 347 -15.86 -21.06 -0.96
N VAL A 348 -17.12 -20.78 -0.65
CA VAL A 348 -18.27 -21.06 -1.51
C VAL A 348 -18.83 -19.74 -2.03
N VAL A 349 -18.81 -19.56 -3.34
CA VAL A 349 -19.45 -18.42 -4.03
C VAL A 349 -20.74 -18.92 -4.68
N ASN A 350 -21.88 -18.36 -4.27
CA ASN A 350 -23.18 -18.78 -4.79
C ASN A 350 -23.52 -18.12 -6.13
N HIS A 351 -23.21 -16.84 -6.27
CA HIS A 351 -23.40 -16.03 -7.48
C HIS A 351 -22.20 -15.08 -7.66
N ALA A 352 -21.82 -14.83 -8.91
CA ALA A 352 -20.81 -13.83 -9.25
C ALA A 352 -21.26 -12.90 -10.39
N ASP A 353 -21.02 -11.60 -10.21
CA ASP A 353 -21.19 -10.59 -11.26
C ASP A 353 -20.18 -10.81 -12.39
N THR A 354 -20.56 -10.47 -13.63
CA THR A 354 -19.66 -10.54 -14.80
C THR A 354 -18.37 -9.75 -14.57
N GLY A 355 -17.24 -10.36 -14.92
CA GLY A 355 -15.91 -9.76 -14.77
C GLY A 355 -15.29 -9.96 -13.39
N SER A 356 -15.95 -10.69 -12.49
CA SER A 356 -15.41 -11.02 -11.17
C SER A 356 -14.21 -11.95 -11.27
N ALA A 357 -13.23 -11.77 -10.38
CA ALA A 357 -12.08 -12.66 -10.29
C ALA A 357 -11.67 -12.93 -8.83
N LEU A 358 -11.24 -14.16 -8.57
CA LEU A 358 -10.71 -14.59 -7.28
C LEU A 358 -9.35 -15.28 -7.49
N THR A 359 -8.31 -14.76 -6.84
CA THR A 359 -7.02 -15.43 -6.79
C THR A 359 -6.93 -16.28 -5.54
N MET A 360 -6.66 -17.58 -5.68
CA MET A 360 -6.34 -18.46 -4.57
C MET A 360 -4.83 -18.42 -4.36
N HIS A 361 -4.36 -18.02 -3.19
CA HIS A 361 -2.94 -17.84 -2.88
C HIS A 361 -2.53 -18.65 -1.65
N SER A 362 -1.34 -19.28 -1.70
CA SER A 362 -0.66 -19.83 -0.52
C SER A 362 0.83 -20.02 -0.82
N SER A 363 1.60 -20.58 0.11
CA SER A 363 2.97 -21.04 -0.13
C SER A 363 3.07 -22.56 -0.14
N SER A 364 4.05 -23.11 -0.86
CA SER A 364 4.30 -24.55 -0.90
C SER A 364 4.62 -25.09 0.49
N GLY A 365 5.34 -24.31 1.31
CA GLY A 365 5.58 -24.60 2.72
C GLY A 365 4.29 -24.70 3.55
N ALA A 366 3.36 -23.75 3.37
CA ALA A 366 2.07 -23.78 4.07
C ALA A 366 1.22 -25.01 3.69
N LEU A 367 1.20 -25.37 2.41
CA LEU A 367 0.45 -26.51 1.89
C LEU A 367 1.04 -27.85 2.37
N ASN A 368 2.36 -28.00 2.34
CA ASN A 368 3.05 -29.24 2.72
C ASN A 368 3.09 -29.50 4.24
N GLU A 369 3.07 -28.45 5.06
CA GLU A 369 3.10 -28.58 6.53
C GLU A 369 1.74 -28.91 7.14
N SER A 370 0.66 -28.88 6.36
CA SER A 370 -0.68 -29.32 6.81
C SER A 370 -0.71 -30.77 7.31
N GLY A 371 0.29 -31.59 6.93
CA GLY A 371 0.45 -32.98 7.36
C GLY A 371 -0.45 -33.97 6.62
N ASP A 372 -1.48 -33.48 5.91
CA ASP A 372 -2.43 -34.28 5.13
C ASP A 372 -2.14 -34.32 3.62
N PHE A 373 -1.18 -33.51 3.17
CA PHE A 373 -0.83 -33.37 1.77
C PHE A 373 0.68 -33.20 1.60
N LYS A 374 1.29 -34.00 0.72
CA LYS A 374 2.69 -33.87 0.33
C LYS A 374 2.85 -34.27 -1.13
N SER A 375 3.13 -33.32 -2.01
CA SER A 375 3.51 -33.58 -3.39
C SER A 375 4.63 -32.64 -3.82
N ALA A 376 5.56 -33.17 -4.61
CA ALA A 376 6.60 -32.37 -5.28
C ALA A 376 6.16 -31.95 -6.70
N ASN A 377 5.00 -32.40 -7.17
CA ASN A 377 4.46 -32.00 -8.46
C ASN A 377 3.69 -30.67 -8.31
N PRO A 378 4.13 -29.58 -8.97
CA PRO A 378 3.49 -28.27 -8.84
C PRO A 378 2.00 -28.28 -9.19
N ARG A 379 1.56 -29.14 -10.12
CA ARG A 379 0.14 -29.28 -10.47
C ARG A 379 -0.69 -29.77 -9.30
N ASP A 380 -0.21 -30.78 -8.57
CA ASP A 380 -0.94 -31.32 -7.43
C ASP A 380 -1.05 -30.28 -6.32
N VAL A 381 0.05 -29.54 -6.07
CA VAL A 381 0.10 -28.46 -5.06
C VAL A 381 -0.88 -27.34 -5.40
N LEU A 382 -0.89 -26.88 -6.66
CA LEU A 382 -1.86 -25.89 -7.14
C LEU A 382 -3.28 -26.45 -7.07
N ASN A 383 -3.50 -27.71 -7.46
CA ASN A 383 -4.82 -28.32 -7.42
C ASN A 383 -5.34 -28.45 -5.98
N ARG A 384 -4.48 -28.75 -5.02
CA ARG A 384 -4.82 -28.82 -3.59
C ARG A 384 -5.39 -27.49 -3.09
N LEU A 385 -4.78 -26.38 -3.50
CA LEU A 385 -5.25 -25.04 -3.18
C LEU A 385 -6.50 -24.65 -3.98
N ALA A 386 -6.54 -24.97 -5.29
CA ALA A 386 -7.69 -24.72 -6.15
C ALA A 386 -8.98 -25.32 -5.58
N ASN A 387 -8.89 -26.58 -5.11
CA ASN A 387 -10.02 -27.31 -4.55
C ASN A 387 -10.66 -26.62 -3.33
N LYS A 388 -10.04 -25.61 -2.71
CA LYS A 388 -10.65 -24.82 -1.63
C LYS A 388 -11.81 -23.94 -2.12
N LEU A 389 -11.90 -23.67 -3.43
CA LEU A 389 -12.94 -22.82 -4.01
C LEU A 389 -14.05 -23.65 -4.63
N VAL A 390 -15.30 -23.31 -4.29
CA VAL A 390 -16.51 -23.83 -4.91
C VAL A 390 -17.33 -22.65 -5.44
N TYR A 391 -17.63 -22.66 -6.74
CA TYR A 391 -18.53 -21.72 -7.38
C TYR A 391 -19.86 -22.40 -7.71
N ALA A 392 -20.84 -22.31 -6.80
CA ALA A 392 -22.13 -22.97 -6.97
C ALA A 392 -22.91 -22.43 -8.18
N GLY A 393 -22.74 -21.15 -8.54
CA GLY A 393 -23.32 -20.54 -9.74
C GLY A 393 -22.89 -21.24 -11.04
N TYR A 394 -21.70 -21.84 -11.06
CA TYR A 394 -21.20 -22.61 -12.21
C TYR A 394 -22.13 -23.79 -12.56
N THR A 395 -22.66 -24.47 -11.53
CA THR A 395 -23.59 -25.60 -11.70
C THR A 395 -24.93 -25.19 -12.31
N LYS A 396 -25.26 -23.90 -12.22
CA LYS A 396 -26.46 -23.26 -12.79
C LYS A 396 -26.19 -22.61 -14.16
N GLY A 397 -24.98 -22.76 -14.70
CA GLY A 397 -24.59 -22.23 -16.02
C GLY A 397 -23.86 -20.89 -15.99
N GLU A 398 -23.57 -20.30 -14.83
CA GLU A 398 -22.81 -19.06 -14.77
C GLU A 398 -21.33 -19.27 -15.14
N ARG A 399 -20.71 -18.27 -15.78
CA ARG A 399 -19.29 -18.25 -16.17
C ARG A 399 -18.65 -16.90 -15.87
N ASN A 400 -19.03 -16.31 -14.74
CA ASN A 400 -18.68 -14.93 -14.40
C ASN A 400 -17.47 -14.80 -13.48
N LEU A 401 -17.08 -15.88 -12.78
CA LEU A 401 -15.95 -15.88 -11.85
C LEU A 401 -14.71 -16.48 -12.53
N SER A 402 -13.72 -15.63 -12.81
CA SER A 402 -12.40 -16.08 -13.27
C SER A 402 -11.52 -16.45 -12.07
N THR A 403 -10.83 -17.60 -12.14
CA THR A 403 -9.93 -18.04 -11.07
C THR A 403 -8.47 -18.12 -11.52
N THR A 404 -7.59 -17.66 -10.64
CA THR A 404 -6.14 -17.86 -10.73
C THR A 404 -5.65 -18.51 -9.44
N VAL A 405 -4.74 -19.46 -9.54
CA VAL A 405 -4.14 -20.12 -8.37
C VAL A 405 -2.64 -19.83 -8.36
N GLN A 406 -2.14 -19.28 -7.26
CA GLN A 406 -0.76 -18.88 -7.07
C GLN A 406 -0.17 -19.59 -5.87
N VAL A 407 0.97 -20.23 -6.06
CA VAL A 407 1.74 -20.86 -4.99
C VAL A 407 3.14 -20.30 -5.01
N ASP A 408 3.53 -19.64 -3.92
CA ASP A 408 4.90 -19.23 -3.68
C ASP A 408 5.73 -20.44 -3.24
N GLU A 409 6.74 -20.83 -4.01
CA GLU A 409 7.62 -21.95 -3.63
C GLU A 409 8.54 -21.57 -2.47
N GLY A 410 8.70 -20.28 -2.20
CA GLY A 410 9.53 -19.73 -1.14
C GLY A 410 9.72 -18.21 -1.26
N ILE A 411 10.49 -17.63 -0.35
CA ILE A 411 10.85 -16.20 -0.29
C ILE A 411 11.68 -15.80 -1.51
N ILE A 412 12.68 -16.62 -1.87
CA ILE A 412 13.55 -16.37 -3.03
C ILE A 412 13.19 -17.25 -4.23
N SER A 413 12.43 -18.32 -3.99
CA SER A 413 12.01 -19.25 -5.02
C SER A 413 10.86 -18.68 -5.88
N PRO A 414 10.66 -19.17 -7.12
CA PRO A 414 9.62 -18.66 -8.00
C PRO A 414 8.18 -18.82 -7.44
N THR A 415 7.27 -17.98 -7.91
CA THR A 415 5.82 -18.22 -7.77
C THR A 415 5.35 -19.02 -8.97
N VAL A 416 4.65 -20.13 -8.74
CA VAL A 416 3.98 -20.91 -9.78
C VAL A 416 2.52 -20.47 -9.85
N THR A 417 2.05 -20.18 -11.05
CA THR A 417 0.68 -19.70 -11.31
C THR A 417 -0.05 -20.63 -12.27
N ALA A 418 -1.24 -21.08 -11.91
CA ALA A 418 -2.20 -21.73 -12.80
C ALA A 418 -3.37 -20.78 -13.10
N ASN A 419 -3.60 -20.50 -14.38
CA ASN A 419 -4.71 -19.68 -14.83
C ASN A 419 -5.89 -20.58 -15.21
N LEU A 420 -6.92 -20.62 -14.36
CA LEU A 420 -8.11 -21.46 -14.55
C LEU A 420 -9.15 -20.77 -15.44
N GLY A 421 -9.17 -19.44 -15.45
CA GLY A 421 -10.20 -18.67 -16.15
C GLY A 421 -11.59 -18.94 -15.57
N THR A 422 -12.62 -18.79 -16.40
CA THR A 422 -14.03 -19.00 -16.01
C THR A 422 -14.51 -20.44 -16.15
N GLU A 423 -13.71 -21.31 -16.79
CA GLU A 423 -14.09 -22.70 -17.11
C GLU A 423 -13.38 -23.75 -16.24
N GLY A 424 -12.50 -23.33 -15.33
CA GLY A 424 -11.71 -24.25 -14.49
C GLY A 424 -12.45 -24.82 -13.29
N TYR A 425 -13.72 -25.19 -13.46
CA TYR A 425 -14.58 -25.76 -12.43
C TYR A 425 -15.18 -27.09 -12.89
N ASP A 426 -15.28 -28.05 -11.97
CA ASP A 426 -15.87 -29.35 -12.23
C ASP A 426 -17.41 -29.29 -12.28
N VAL A 427 -18.05 -30.44 -12.46
CA VAL A 427 -19.52 -30.55 -12.54
C VAL A 427 -20.24 -30.12 -11.25
N ASN A 428 -19.53 -30.09 -10.12
CA ASN A 428 -20.03 -29.64 -8.82
C ASN A 428 -19.63 -28.18 -8.52
N GLY A 429 -19.01 -27.49 -9.49
CA GLY A 429 -18.53 -26.13 -9.34
C GLY A 429 -17.24 -26.02 -8.53
N ARG A 430 -16.53 -27.10 -8.21
CA ARG A 430 -15.26 -27.04 -7.48
C ARG A 430 -14.12 -26.70 -8.44
N ALA A 431 -13.30 -25.71 -8.07
CA ALA A 431 -12.18 -25.30 -8.91
C ALA A 431 -11.08 -26.38 -8.93
N TYR A 432 -10.50 -26.62 -10.09
CA TYR A 432 -9.46 -27.64 -10.25
C TYR A 432 -8.44 -27.27 -11.33
N VAL A 433 -7.21 -27.77 -11.17
CA VAL A 433 -6.12 -27.60 -12.15
C VAL A 433 -6.14 -28.83 -13.06
N SER A 434 -6.58 -28.64 -14.31
CA SER A 434 -6.63 -29.69 -15.32
C SER A 434 -5.29 -29.87 -16.03
N ASP A 435 -5.17 -30.95 -16.81
CA ASP A 435 -3.95 -31.17 -17.59
C ASP A 435 -3.71 -30.12 -18.68
N LYS A 436 -4.78 -29.45 -19.12
CA LYS A 436 -4.76 -28.40 -20.14
C LYS A 436 -4.52 -27.00 -19.56
N THR A 437 -4.53 -26.87 -18.24
CA THR A 437 -4.38 -25.58 -17.57
C THR A 437 -3.00 -24.99 -17.86
N SER A 438 -2.98 -23.74 -18.32
CA SER A 438 -1.74 -23.01 -18.55
C SER A 438 -1.08 -22.68 -17.22
N MET A 439 0.18 -23.07 -17.09
CA MET A 439 1.00 -22.79 -15.93
C MET A 439 2.16 -21.90 -16.32
N THR A 440 2.43 -20.91 -15.49
CA THR A 440 3.57 -20.01 -15.66
C THR A 440 4.35 -19.96 -14.36
N THR A 441 5.65 -19.70 -14.49
CA THR A 441 6.52 -19.42 -13.35
C THR A 441 7.00 -17.99 -13.48
N ARG A 442 7.00 -17.27 -12.36
CA ARG A 442 7.54 -15.92 -12.29
C ARG A 442 8.52 -15.83 -11.14
N GLU A 443 9.49 -14.92 -11.28
CA GLU A 443 10.40 -14.56 -10.20
C GLU A 443 9.60 -14.08 -8.97
N SER A 444 10.05 -14.44 -7.77
CA SER A 444 9.46 -13.93 -6.52
C SER A 444 9.46 -12.40 -6.50
N GLU A 445 8.40 -11.81 -5.95
CA GLU A 445 8.26 -10.35 -5.85
C GLU A 445 9.38 -9.72 -5.03
N LEU A 446 9.90 -10.42 -4.02
CA LEU A 446 11.04 -9.95 -3.21
C LEU A 446 12.35 -9.99 -3.99
N VAL A 447 12.57 -11.02 -4.81
CA VAL A 447 13.73 -11.10 -5.71
C VAL A 447 13.67 -10.01 -6.77
N SER A 448 12.50 -9.80 -7.39
CA SER A 448 12.28 -8.72 -8.35
C SER A 448 12.49 -7.33 -7.73
N GLY A 449 12.04 -7.14 -6.49
CA GLY A 449 12.31 -5.94 -5.70
C GLY A 449 13.81 -5.73 -5.44
N ALA A 450 14.52 -6.74 -4.95
CA ALA A 450 15.96 -6.66 -4.70
C ALA A 450 16.77 -6.41 -5.99
N LYS A 451 16.38 -7.05 -7.09
CA LYS A 451 16.91 -6.79 -8.44
C LYS A 451 16.70 -5.33 -8.86
N SER A 452 15.53 -4.77 -8.60
CA SER A 452 15.22 -3.36 -8.85
C SER A 452 16.07 -2.43 -7.99
N ALA A 453 16.32 -2.79 -6.72
CA ALA A 453 17.24 -2.07 -5.86
C ALA A 453 18.68 -2.07 -6.41
N LEU A 454 19.22 -3.22 -6.81
CA LEU A 454 20.54 -3.32 -7.45
C LEU A 454 20.60 -2.48 -8.74
N THR A 455 19.54 -2.50 -9.54
CA THR A 455 19.43 -1.72 -10.79
C THR A 455 19.48 -0.21 -10.52
N SER A 456 18.87 0.25 -9.42
CA SER A 456 18.88 1.67 -9.05
C SER A 456 20.30 2.21 -8.79
N SER A 457 21.22 1.38 -8.31
CA SER A 457 22.64 1.75 -8.16
C SER A 457 23.35 1.91 -9.51
N VAL A 458 23.01 1.07 -10.49
CA VAL A 458 23.52 1.21 -11.87
C VAL A 458 22.98 2.48 -12.53
N MET A 459 21.68 2.76 -12.34
CA MET A 459 21.05 4.00 -12.83
C MET A 459 21.70 5.24 -12.20
N GLN A 460 21.98 5.21 -10.90
CA GLN A 460 22.66 6.30 -10.19
C GLN A 460 24.08 6.54 -10.75
N MET A 461 24.84 5.48 -11.04
CA MET A 461 26.16 5.60 -11.69
C MET A 461 26.03 6.24 -13.09
N ARG A 462 25.00 5.85 -13.86
CA ARG A 462 24.71 6.42 -15.19
C ARG A 462 24.21 7.87 -15.12
N ALA A 463 23.60 8.32 -14.02
CA ALA A 463 23.20 9.71 -13.85
C ALA A 463 24.41 10.68 -13.83
N ASP A 464 25.59 10.19 -13.46
CA ASP A 464 26.86 10.91 -13.47
C ASP A 464 27.62 10.78 -14.82
N THR A 465 26.92 10.77 -15.96
CA THR A 465 27.54 10.77 -17.30
C THR A 465 28.24 12.09 -17.64
N ASN A 466 29.16 12.08 -18.62
CA ASN A 466 29.92 13.24 -19.06
C ASN A 466 29.39 13.84 -20.38
N ASP A 467 29.62 15.14 -20.57
CA ASP A 467 29.65 15.87 -21.85
C ASP A 467 30.44 17.17 -21.57
N LEU A 468 31.33 17.61 -22.47
CA LEU A 468 32.18 18.78 -22.21
C LEU A 468 31.37 20.06 -21.91
N GLN A 469 30.32 20.32 -22.70
CA GLN A 469 29.46 21.50 -22.53
C GLN A 469 28.58 21.36 -21.27
N ARG A 470 28.16 20.13 -20.93
CA ARG A 470 27.49 19.81 -19.65
C ARG A 470 28.40 19.97 -18.43
N ARG A 471 29.71 19.74 -18.57
CA ARG A 471 30.66 19.84 -17.44
C ARG A 471 31.10 21.26 -17.19
N LEU A 472 31.58 21.95 -18.22
CA LEU A 472 32.28 23.24 -18.09
C LEU A 472 31.55 24.40 -18.77
N GLY A 473 30.44 24.16 -19.48
CA GLY A 473 29.88 25.16 -20.40
C GLY A 473 30.85 25.48 -21.54
N ASP A 474 30.71 26.64 -22.17
CA ASP A 474 31.65 27.07 -23.20
C ASP A 474 32.88 27.74 -22.60
N VAL A 475 33.94 26.94 -22.38
CA VAL A 475 35.22 27.42 -21.84
C VAL A 475 35.92 28.46 -22.74
N ARG A 476 35.42 28.69 -23.98
CA ARG A 476 35.90 29.76 -24.87
C ARG A 476 35.46 31.16 -24.43
N ILE A 477 34.45 31.27 -23.56
CA ILE A 477 33.91 32.56 -23.10
C ILE A 477 34.91 33.30 -22.20
N ASN A 478 35.79 32.59 -21.48
CA ASN A 478 36.86 33.21 -20.70
C ASN A 478 38.11 32.30 -20.60
N PRO A 479 39.19 32.61 -21.34
CA PRO A 479 40.39 31.78 -21.44
C PRO A 479 41.41 32.00 -20.29
N ALA A 480 40.99 32.44 -19.10
CA ALA A 480 41.91 32.63 -17.98
C ALA A 480 42.65 31.34 -17.58
N ALA A 481 43.81 31.50 -16.94
CA ALA A 481 44.69 30.39 -16.60
C ALA A 481 44.09 29.46 -15.54
N HIS A 482 43.26 29.97 -14.62
CA HIS A 482 42.64 29.18 -13.56
C HIS A 482 41.13 29.31 -13.57
N GLY A 483 40.43 28.27 -13.10
CA GLY A 483 38.99 28.32 -12.92
C GLY A 483 38.50 27.49 -11.75
N VAL A 484 37.55 28.04 -11.01
CA VAL A 484 36.75 27.32 -10.01
C VAL A 484 35.29 27.31 -10.43
N TRP A 485 34.61 26.19 -10.25
CA TRP A 485 33.21 26.04 -10.64
C TRP A 485 32.42 25.18 -9.66
N GLY A 486 31.11 25.42 -9.63
CA GLY A 486 30.14 24.60 -8.93
C GLY A 486 28.96 24.28 -9.84
N LYS A 487 28.42 23.07 -9.73
CA LYS A 487 27.34 22.58 -10.58
C LYS A 487 26.32 21.75 -9.78
N TYR A 488 25.04 22.00 -10.03
CA TYR A 488 23.94 21.14 -9.62
C TYR A 488 23.55 20.19 -10.75
N ILE A 489 23.24 18.94 -10.41
CA ILE A 489 22.76 17.90 -11.31
C ILE A 489 21.49 17.32 -10.70
N GLY A 490 20.35 17.48 -11.37
CA GLY A 490 19.06 16.97 -10.93
C GLY A 490 18.36 16.21 -12.04
N GLY A 491 17.61 15.17 -11.71
CA GLY A 491 16.87 14.44 -12.73
C GLY A 491 15.94 13.35 -12.20
N LYS A 492 15.14 12.83 -13.13
CA LYS A 492 14.27 11.68 -12.92
C LYS A 492 14.51 10.67 -14.04
N SER A 493 14.80 9.43 -13.64
CA SER A 493 14.99 8.31 -14.55
C SER A 493 14.07 7.16 -14.16
N LYS A 494 13.52 6.45 -15.15
CA LYS A 494 12.67 5.28 -14.92
C LYS A 494 13.11 4.10 -15.78
N MET A 495 12.82 2.90 -15.29
CA MET A 495 12.98 1.63 -16.01
C MET A 495 11.78 0.76 -15.64
N THR A 496 11.16 0.15 -16.64
CA THR A 496 10.00 -0.76 -16.49
C THR A 496 10.25 -2.12 -17.12
N ASP A 497 11.18 -2.20 -18.05
CA ASP A 497 11.59 -3.43 -18.73
C ASP A 497 12.66 -4.12 -17.88
N ASP A 498 12.56 -5.43 -17.66
CA ASP A 498 13.41 -6.26 -16.80
C ASP A 498 13.37 -5.94 -15.28
N ALA A 499 13.26 -4.67 -14.89
CA ALA A 499 13.13 -4.19 -13.50
C ALA A 499 12.21 -2.97 -13.43
N TYR A 500 11.59 -2.73 -12.27
CA TYR A 500 10.77 -1.54 -12.04
C TYR A 500 11.47 -0.57 -11.10
N VAL A 501 11.96 0.54 -11.64
CA VAL A 501 12.63 1.59 -10.87
C VAL A 501 12.14 2.95 -11.34
N ASN A 502 11.71 3.78 -10.40
CA ASN A 502 11.45 5.20 -10.63
C ASN A 502 12.35 6.02 -9.69
N GLN A 503 13.43 6.56 -10.23
CA GLN A 503 14.49 7.20 -9.46
C GLN A 503 14.50 8.71 -9.66
N THR A 504 14.57 9.46 -8.57
CA THR A 504 14.90 10.88 -8.56
C THR A 504 16.26 11.07 -7.89
N TYR A 505 17.09 11.96 -8.44
CA TYR A 505 18.42 12.20 -7.92
C TYR A 505 18.78 13.68 -7.92
N ASN A 506 19.60 14.06 -6.94
CA ASN A 506 20.08 15.41 -6.72
C ASN A 506 21.56 15.35 -6.33
N MET A 507 22.42 15.99 -7.11
CA MET A 507 23.87 15.97 -6.87
C MET A 507 24.45 17.38 -7.01
N ALA A 508 25.52 17.64 -6.28
CA ALA A 508 26.33 18.83 -6.38
C ALA A 508 27.78 18.44 -6.69
N GLN A 509 28.39 19.19 -7.58
CA GLN A 509 29.77 19.02 -7.99
C GLN A 509 30.52 20.33 -7.80
N VAL A 510 31.75 20.27 -7.29
CA VAL A 510 32.66 21.41 -7.20
C VAL A 510 34.00 21.03 -7.81
N GLY A 511 34.57 21.91 -8.61
CA GLY A 511 35.79 21.61 -9.34
C GLY A 511 36.72 22.79 -9.50
N TYR A 512 37.97 22.44 -9.80
CA TYR A 512 39.04 23.38 -10.08
C TYR A 512 39.86 22.86 -11.25
N ASP A 513 40.23 23.75 -12.17
CA ASP A 513 41.12 23.44 -13.28
C ASP A 513 42.09 24.60 -13.58
N THR A 514 43.13 24.24 -14.31
CA THR A 514 44.18 25.15 -14.79
C THR A 514 44.47 24.88 -16.26
N LEU A 515 44.82 25.92 -16.99
CA LEU A 515 45.35 25.84 -18.33
C LEU A 515 46.85 25.48 -18.28
N HIS A 516 47.21 24.35 -18.88
CA HIS A 516 48.60 23.88 -19.02
C HIS A 516 48.89 23.62 -20.51
N GLY A 517 49.60 24.56 -21.14
CA GLY A 517 49.68 24.61 -22.61
C GLY A 517 48.28 24.79 -23.21
N ASP A 518 47.89 23.90 -24.12
CA ASP A 518 46.55 23.92 -24.74
C ASP A 518 45.50 23.09 -23.97
N TRP A 519 45.86 22.53 -22.81
CA TRP A 519 44.98 21.64 -22.05
C TRP A 519 44.42 22.34 -20.82
N THR A 520 43.10 22.33 -20.67
CA THR A 520 42.44 22.59 -19.39
C THR A 520 42.43 21.31 -18.58
N VAL A 521 43.20 21.25 -17.50
CA VAL A 521 43.34 20.06 -16.64
C VAL A 521 42.81 20.36 -15.25
N GLY A 522 41.99 19.48 -14.70
CA GLY A 522 41.42 19.70 -13.38
C GLY A 522 40.84 18.48 -12.71
N GLY A 523 40.25 18.74 -11.54
CA GLY A 523 39.57 17.74 -10.74
C GLY A 523 38.29 18.28 -10.13
N ALA A 524 37.39 17.38 -9.76
CA ALA A 524 36.13 17.75 -9.14
C ALA A 524 35.67 16.72 -8.09
N LEU A 525 35.00 17.20 -7.05
CA LEU A 525 34.31 16.39 -6.05
C LEU A 525 32.82 16.41 -6.31
N LEU A 526 32.18 15.24 -6.19
CA LEU A 526 30.74 15.05 -6.35
C LEU A 526 30.15 14.55 -5.02
N TYR A 527 28.98 15.06 -4.66
CA TYR A 527 28.14 14.45 -3.63
C TYR A 527 26.68 14.51 -4.07
N GLY A 528 25.90 13.49 -3.74
CA GLY A 528 24.47 13.55 -4.01
C GLY A 528 23.66 12.43 -3.38
N THR A 529 22.35 12.57 -3.51
CA THR A 529 21.36 11.65 -2.98
C THR A 529 20.39 11.22 -4.07
N SER A 530 19.73 10.09 -3.84
CA SER A 530 18.62 9.65 -4.66
C SER A 530 17.54 8.97 -3.83
N HIS A 531 16.33 9.01 -4.36
CA HIS A 531 15.17 8.25 -3.89
C HIS A 531 14.65 7.41 -5.05
N SER A 532 14.37 6.14 -4.79
CA SER A 532 13.91 5.18 -5.79
C SER A 532 12.64 4.50 -5.30
N ASP A 533 11.59 4.56 -6.10
CA ASP A 533 10.39 3.74 -5.91
C ASP A 533 10.49 2.48 -6.77
N TYR A 534 10.15 1.34 -6.18
CA TYR A 534 10.09 0.04 -6.85
C TYR A 534 8.62 -0.37 -7.04
N ALA A 535 8.36 -1.49 -7.72
CA ALA A 535 6.98 -1.98 -7.91
C ALA A 535 6.26 -2.16 -6.56
N GLN A 536 6.98 -2.69 -5.57
CA GLN A 536 6.51 -2.87 -4.20
C GLN A 536 7.65 -2.56 -3.22
N GLY A 537 7.85 -1.28 -2.90
CA GLY A 537 8.88 -0.82 -1.97
C GLY A 537 9.62 0.42 -2.44
N SER A 538 10.68 0.77 -1.71
CA SER A 538 11.48 1.96 -1.98
C SER A 538 12.93 1.79 -1.53
N GLY A 539 13.80 2.66 -2.03
CA GLY A 539 15.18 2.74 -1.59
C GLY A 539 15.73 4.16 -1.62
N SER A 540 16.78 4.40 -0.85
CA SER A 540 17.49 5.67 -0.79
C SER A 540 18.97 5.46 -1.12
N GLY A 541 19.52 6.36 -1.93
CA GLY A 541 20.90 6.32 -2.39
C GLY A 541 21.71 7.51 -1.92
N LYS A 542 23.01 7.28 -1.70
CA LYS A 542 24.03 8.33 -1.52
C LYS A 542 25.21 8.06 -2.42
N THR A 543 25.75 9.08 -3.06
CA THR A 543 26.95 9.00 -3.88
C THR A 543 27.97 10.04 -3.46
N ALA A 544 29.24 9.65 -3.42
CA ALA A 544 30.37 10.55 -3.24
C ALA A 544 31.46 10.19 -4.25
N GLY A 545 32.02 11.18 -4.92
CA GLY A 545 32.82 10.98 -6.11
C GLY A 545 34.00 11.91 -6.26
N LEU A 546 35.00 11.44 -7.01
CA LEU A 546 36.14 12.21 -7.49
C LEU A 546 36.24 12.06 -9.00
N ALA A 547 36.48 13.16 -9.69
CA ALA A 547 36.74 13.19 -11.12
C ALA A 547 38.09 13.87 -11.40
N LEU A 548 38.80 13.39 -12.42
CA LEU A 548 39.94 14.05 -13.03
C LEU A 548 39.67 14.19 -14.53
N TYR A 549 39.96 15.35 -15.10
CA TYR A 549 39.65 15.62 -16.50
C TYR A 549 40.72 16.46 -17.19
N GLY A 550 40.76 16.32 -18.51
CA GLY A 550 41.59 17.10 -19.42
C GLY A 550 40.79 17.41 -20.68
N ALA A 551 40.71 18.69 -21.06
CA ALA A 551 40.09 19.12 -22.30
C ALA A 551 41.06 19.96 -23.13
N LYS A 552 41.24 19.61 -24.41
CA LYS A 552 42.03 20.38 -25.38
C LYS A 552 41.13 20.97 -26.44
N GLN A 553 41.31 22.25 -26.72
CA GLN A 553 40.69 22.91 -27.86
C GLN A 553 41.75 23.26 -28.90
N PHE A 554 41.46 22.96 -30.16
CA PHE A 554 42.31 23.30 -31.28
C PHE A 554 41.83 24.60 -31.94
N THR A 555 42.76 25.32 -32.56
CA THR A 555 42.48 26.59 -33.24
C THR A 555 41.53 26.45 -34.43
N ASP A 556 41.42 25.24 -35.01
CA ASP A 556 40.51 24.91 -36.12
C ASP A 556 39.13 24.41 -35.68
N GLY A 557 38.80 24.59 -34.40
CA GLY A 557 37.49 24.24 -33.83
C GLY A 557 37.35 22.80 -33.36
N ARG A 558 38.36 21.94 -33.57
CA ARG A 558 38.37 20.60 -32.97
C ARG A 558 38.48 20.68 -31.45
N TYR A 559 37.99 19.65 -30.77
CA TYR A 559 38.24 19.45 -29.34
C TYR A 559 38.37 17.97 -28.98
N VAL A 560 39.12 17.72 -27.92
CA VAL A 560 39.21 16.42 -27.24
C VAL A 560 38.87 16.66 -25.78
N ASP A 561 38.00 15.82 -25.21
CA ASP A 561 37.70 15.79 -23.80
C ASP A 561 37.96 14.38 -23.24
N VAL A 562 38.62 14.30 -22.10
CA VAL A 562 38.89 13.05 -21.39
C VAL A 562 38.54 13.24 -19.93
N ILE A 563 37.76 12.34 -19.35
CA ILE A 563 37.43 12.35 -17.94
C ILE A 563 37.43 10.94 -17.35
N GLY A 564 38.10 10.80 -16.21
CA GLY A 564 38.02 9.64 -15.34
C GLY A 564 37.24 9.98 -14.08
N LYS A 565 36.37 9.08 -13.63
CA LYS A 565 35.64 9.23 -12.37
C LYS A 565 35.72 7.98 -11.52
N VAL A 566 35.73 8.17 -10.21
CA VAL A 566 35.55 7.12 -9.21
C VAL A 566 34.51 7.57 -8.20
N ASN A 567 33.52 6.72 -7.95
CA ASN A 567 32.36 7.03 -7.11
C ASN A 567 32.13 5.90 -6.10
N ARG A 568 31.80 6.24 -4.86
CA ARG A 568 31.25 5.30 -3.88
C ARG A 568 29.76 5.53 -3.76
N LEU A 569 28.99 4.48 -4.00
CA LEU A 569 27.53 4.48 -3.95
C LEU A 569 27.09 3.65 -2.75
N LYS A 570 26.24 4.22 -1.89
CA LYS A 570 25.50 3.49 -0.86
C LYS A 570 24.04 3.42 -1.29
N ASN A 571 23.42 2.26 -1.11
CA ASN A 571 21.98 2.08 -1.30
C ASN A 571 21.41 1.36 -0.07
N ASP A 572 20.34 1.92 0.47
CA ASP A 572 19.51 1.32 1.51
C ASP A 572 18.14 1.05 0.88
N PHE A 573 17.62 -0.18 0.96
CA PHE A 573 16.34 -0.55 0.34
C PHE A 573 15.44 -1.37 1.27
N THR A 574 14.14 -1.24 1.03
CA THR A 574 13.09 -2.09 1.59
C THR A 574 12.09 -2.41 0.49
N VAL A 575 11.93 -3.69 0.21
CA VAL A 575 10.95 -4.22 -0.76
C VAL A 575 9.95 -5.11 -0.05
N ARG A 576 8.78 -5.32 -0.64
CA ARG A 576 7.72 -6.15 -0.09
C ARG A 576 7.07 -6.99 -1.18
N ASN A 577 6.47 -8.11 -0.80
CA ASN A 577 5.53 -8.81 -1.67
C ASN A 577 4.10 -8.26 -1.47
N SER A 578 3.18 -8.69 -2.32
CA SER A 578 1.76 -8.36 -2.30
C SER A 578 1.02 -8.81 -1.03
N LEU A 579 1.69 -9.59 -0.18
CA LEU A 579 1.19 -10.12 1.09
C LEU A 579 1.90 -9.53 2.31
N SER A 580 2.59 -8.40 2.10
CA SER A 580 3.22 -7.58 3.14
C SER A 580 4.48 -8.15 3.80
N THR A 581 5.00 -9.31 3.38
CA THR A 581 6.34 -9.75 3.80
C THR A 581 7.36 -8.78 3.22
N THR A 582 8.26 -8.27 4.08
CA THR A 582 9.30 -7.31 3.69
C THR A 582 10.68 -7.97 3.58
N LEU A 583 11.55 -7.40 2.75
CA LEU A 583 12.98 -7.69 2.68
C LEU A 583 13.74 -6.37 2.65
N SER A 584 14.61 -6.14 3.63
CA SER A 584 15.40 -4.92 3.74
C SER A 584 16.90 -5.20 3.77
N GLY A 585 17.69 -4.32 3.16
CA GLY A 585 19.14 -4.45 3.17
C GLY A 585 19.82 -3.14 2.80
N ASP A 586 21.11 -3.07 3.12
CA ASP A 586 21.98 -1.98 2.68
C ASP A 586 23.28 -2.53 2.08
N TYR A 587 23.78 -1.84 1.08
CA TYR A 587 25.01 -2.23 0.41
C TYR A 587 25.75 -1.02 -0.16
N HIS A 588 27.01 -1.25 -0.52
CA HIS A 588 27.85 -0.25 -1.15
C HIS A 588 28.55 -0.82 -2.38
N ASN A 589 28.63 -0.01 -3.43
CA ASN A 589 29.41 -0.30 -4.63
C ASN A 589 30.44 0.80 -4.88
N THR A 590 31.52 0.43 -5.55
CA THR A 590 32.46 1.37 -6.13
C THR A 590 32.25 1.39 -7.65
N GLY A 591 31.95 2.57 -8.19
CA GLY A 591 31.87 2.82 -9.61
C GLY A 591 33.16 3.47 -10.11
N ALA A 592 33.61 3.08 -11.31
CA ALA A 592 34.67 3.76 -12.03
C ALA A 592 34.23 3.99 -13.48
N SER A 593 34.58 5.13 -14.07
CA SER A 593 34.30 5.40 -15.48
C SER A 593 35.42 6.18 -16.15
N LEU A 594 35.54 5.98 -17.46
CA LEU A 594 36.41 6.72 -18.36
C LEU A 594 35.59 7.09 -19.60
N SER A 595 35.50 8.38 -19.90
CA SER A 595 34.85 8.88 -21.11
C SER A 595 35.84 9.70 -21.92
N VAL A 596 35.78 9.50 -23.24
CA VAL A 596 36.53 10.26 -24.24
C VAL A 596 35.56 10.81 -25.27
N GLU A 597 35.56 12.12 -25.47
CA GLU A 597 34.78 12.82 -26.48
C GLU A 597 35.71 13.51 -27.48
N TYR A 598 35.37 13.42 -28.76
CA TYR A 598 36.00 14.18 -29.83
C TYR A 598 34.93 14.84 -30.68
N GLY A 599 35.12 16.12 -30.99
CA GLY A 599 34.21 16.84 -31.87
C GLY A 599 34.90 17.96 -32.62
N LYS A 600 34.15 18.59 -33.53
CA LYS A 600 34.63 19.74 -34.30
C LYS A 600 33.53 20.76 -34.48
N ARG A 601 33.72 21.95 -33.88
CA ARG A 601 32.85 23.09 -34.11
C ARG A 601 33.18 23.77 -35.43
N ILE A 602 32.25 23.71 -36.39
CA ILE A 602 32.36 24.35 -37.70
C ILE A 602 31.56 25.66 -37.65
N LYS A 603 32.26 26.76 -37.43
CA LYS A 603 31.68 28.10 -37.20
C LYS A 603 31.61 28.92 -38.48
N LYS A 604 30.53 29.70 -38.63
CA LYS A 604 30.35 30.77 -39.63
C LYS A 604 30.62 32.14 -39.02
N ASP A 605 30.89 33.14 -39.86
CA ASP A 605 31.22 34.52 -39.43
C ASP A 605 30.12 35.16 -38.56
N ASN A 606 28.86 34.77 -38.76
CA ASN A 606 27.70 35.27 -38.00
C ASN A 606 27.49 34.59 -36.63
N GLY A 607 28.46 33.79 -36.16
CA GLY A 607 28.40 33.11 -34.87
C GLY A 607 27.60 31.81 -34.86
N PHE A 608 26.95 31.44 -35.96
CA PHE A 608 26.29 30.14 -36.09
C PHE A 608 27.33 29.02 -36.23
N TYR A 609 27.08 27.85 -35.63
CA TYR A 609 27.94 26.69 -35.80
C TYR A 609 27.17 25.36 -35.89
N ILE A 610 27.84 24.38 -36.48
CA ILE A 610 27.48 22.96 -36.42
C ILE A 610 28.60 22.22 -35.68
N ASP A 611 28.25 21.26 -34.83
CA ASP A 611 29.17 20.57 -33.92
C ASP A 611 28.95 19.05 -33.98
N PRO A 612 29.47 18.34 -35.00
CA PRO A 612 29.56 16.89 -34.98
C PRO A 612 30.50 16.41 -33.87
N ASN A 613 30.06 15.42 -33.11
CA ASN A 613 30.84 14.80 -32.04
C ASN A 613 30.62 13.28 -31.95
N ALA A 614 31.59 12.62 -31.36
CA ALA A 614 31.51 11.23 -30.96
C ALA A 614 32.10 11.06 -29.56
N GLU A 615 31.44 10.24 -28.75
CA GLU A 615 31.87 9.91 -27.38
C GLU A 615 31.93 8.38 -27.22
N LEU A 616 32.93 7.90 -26.50
CA LEU A 616 32.97 6.54 -26.02
C LEU A 616 33.20 6.55 -24.50
N SER A 617 32.30 5.88 -23.77
CA SER A 617 32.34 5.80 -22.31
C SER A 617 32.42 4.35 -21.87
N PHE A 618 33.42 4.04 -21.05
CA PHE A 618 33.58 2.78 -20.34
C PHE A 618 33.24 3.00 -18.88
N SER A 619 32.45 2.12 -18.28
CA SER A 619 32.18 2.17 -16.85
C SER A 619 32.08 0.78 -16.24
N ARG A 620 32.45 0.69 -14.96
CA ARG A 620 32.34 -0.52 -14.17
C ARG A 620 31.77 -0.18 -12.80
N LEU A 621 30.75 -0.91 -12.38
CA LEU A 621 30.29 -0.95 -10.99
C LEU A 621 30.78 -2.25 -10.37
N SER A 622 31.38 -2.18 -9.18
CA SER A 622 31.93 -3.36 -8.49
C SER A 622 30.83 -4.37 -8.12
N SER A 623 31.18 -5.65 -8.09
CA SER A 623 30.34 -6.69 -7.48
C SER A 623 30.15 -6.42 -5.99
N LYS A 624 29.12 -7.03 -5.41
CA LYS A 624 28.86 -6.96 -3.97
C LYS A 624 28.16 -8.21 -3.47
N SER A 625 28.64 -8.71 -2.33
CA SER A 625 28.01 -9.76 -1.52
C SER A 625 27.54 -9.12 -0.22
N PHE A 626 26.29 -9.35 0.16
CA PHE A 626 25.67 -8.80 1.37
C PHE A 626 24.43 -9.60 1.77
N ASP A 627 23.97 -9.40 3.00
CA ASP A 627 22.74 -10.01 3.51
C ASP A 627 21.61 -8.98 3.54
N ALA A 628 20.42 -9.41 3.12
CA ALA A 628 19.16 -8.72 3.36
C ALA A 628 18.30 -9.54 4.33
N ARG A 629 17.45 -8.88 5.10
CA ARG A 629 16.71 -9.49 6.20
C ARG A 629 15.20 -9.33 5.99
N THR A 630 14.47 -10.42 6.23
CA THR A 630 13.01 -10.37 6.26
C THR A 630 12.52 -9.84 7.62
N ASP A 631 11.31 -9.29 7.67
CA ASP A 631 10.62 -8.96 8.92
C ASP A 631 10.49 -10.16 9.88
N ALA A 632 10.29 -11.37 9.33
CA ALA A 632 10.29 -12.62 10.08
C ALA A 632 11.68 -13.05 10.60
N GLY A 633 12.75 -12.31 10.26
CA GLY A 633 14.10 -12.52 10.79
C GLY A 633 14.97 -13.50 10.01
N SER A 634 14.53 -13.96 8.83
CA SER A 634 15.34 -14.78 7.94
C SER A 634 16.35 -13.92 7.16
N ASN A 635 17.52 -14.50 6.86
CA ASN A 635 18.54 -13.85 6.05
C ASN A 635 18.51 -14.39 4.62
N VAL A 636 18.51 -13.48 3.66
CA VAL A 636 18.71 -13.74 2.24
C VAL A 636 20.09 -13.20 1.86
N HIS A 637 20.99 -14.10 1.49
CA HIS A 637 22.31 -13.75 0.98
C HIS A 637 22.21 -13.36 -0.49
N ILE A 638 22.75 -12.20 -0.86
CA ILE A 638 22.68 -11.64 -2.21
C ILE A 638 24.09 -11.40 -2.72
N ASP A 639 24.44 -12.12 -3.79
CA ASP A 639 25.68 -11.94 -4.56
C ASP A 639 25.36 -11.28 -5.90
N SER A 640 25.69 -9.99 -6.02
CA SER A 640 25.55 -9.23 -7.27
C SER A 640 26.89 -9.15 -8.01
N ASP A 641 26.88 -9.54 -9.28
CA ASP A 641 28.03 -9.43 -10.16
C ASP A 641 28.35 -7.97 -10.51
N GLY A 642 29.62 -7.69 -10.79
CA GLY A 642 30.03 -6.36 -11.23
C GLY A 642 29.63 -6.11 -12.67
N ILE A 643 28.89 -5.04 -12.93
CA ILE A 643 28.48 -4.66 -14.29
C ILE A 643 29.58 -3.87 -15.00
N ASN A 644 29.84 -4.23 -16.26
CA ASN A 644 30.60 -3.41 -17.20
C ASN A 644 29.63 -2.80 -18.21
N SER A 645 29.82 -1.53 -18.53
CA SER A 645 29.02 -0.78 -19.48
C SER A 645 29.94 -0.08 -20.48
N VAL A 646 29.59 -0.17 -21.76
CA VAL A 646 30.28 0.48 -22.86
C VAL A 646 29.23 1.20 -23.68
N ILE A 647 29.27 2.53 -23.65
CA ILE A 647 28.30 3.37 -24.37
C ILE A 647 29.04 4.18 -25.41
N GLY A 648 28.64 4.01 -26.67
CA GLY A 648 29.03 4.89 -27.77
C GLY A 648 27.94 5.92 -28.03
N ARG A 649 28.33 7.17 -28.31
CA ARG A 649 27.42 8.22 -28.77
C ARG A 649 27.98 8.88 -30.01
N VAL A 650 27.12 9.14 -30.98
CA VAL A 650 27.43 9.97 -32.14
C VAL A 650 26.35 11.02 -32.25
N GLY A 651 26.76 12.29 -32.28
CA GLY A 651 25.83 13.41 -32.24
C GLY A 651 26.19 14.56 -33.14
N VAL A 652 25.21 15.42 -33.34
CA VAL A 652 25.35 16.70 -34.03
C VAL A 652 24.68 17.79 -33.19
N GLY A 653 25.45 18.83 -32.88
CA GLY A 653 24.98 20.05 -32.28
C GLY A 653 24.77 21.15 -33.32
N ILE A 654 23.78 22.00 -33.10
CA ILE A 654 23.67 23.30 -33.74
C ILE A 654 23.64 24.37 -32.64
N GLY A 655 24.28 25.49 -32.88
CA GLY A 655 24.30 26.55 -31.88
C GLY A 655 24.64 27.90 -32.45
N LYS A 656 24.49 28.90 -31.59
CA LYS A 656 24.83 30.28 -31.88
C LYS A 656 25.61 30.87 -30.72
N GLU A 657 26.82 31.30 -31.02
CA GLU A 657 27.69 31.98 -30.08
C GLU A 657 27.82 33.47 -30.43
N ASN A 658 27.85 34.31 -29.40
CA ASN A 658 28.22 35.71 -29.43
C ASN A 658 29.37 35.92 -28.43
N LYS A 659 29.91 37.14 -28.33
CA LYS A 659 30.99 37.48 -27.40
C LYS A 659 30.74 37.05 -25.94
N ASN A 660 29.48 37.10 -25.48
CA ASN A 660 29.11 36.87 -24.08
C ASN A 660 28.19 35.67 -23.86
N SER A 661 27.79 34.94 -24.90
CA SER A 661 26.73 33.93 -24.79
C SER A 661 26.90 32.82 -25.80
N ASN A 662 26.54 31.59 -25.42
CA ASN A 662 26.35 30.46 -26.32
C ASN A 662 25.00 29.79 -26.02
N ILE A 663 24.23 29.43 -27.05
CA ILE A 663 23.02 28.61 -26.94
C ILE A 663 23.11 27.51 -28.00
N PHE A 664 22.76 26.29 -27.63
CA PHE A 664 22.86 25.13 -28.51
C PHE A 664 21.73 24.11 -28.30
N LEU A 665 21.48 23.35 -29.35
CA LEU A 665 20.67 22.14 -29.36
C LEU A 665 21.53 21.00 -29.93
N LYS A 666 21.61 19.87 -29.22
CA LYS A 666 22.35 18.68 -29.61
C LYS A 666 21.40 17.49 -29.69
N ALA A 667 21.54 16.72 -30.76
CA ALA A 667 20.91 15.41 -30.90
C ALA A 667 22.00 14.34 -31.04
N ALA A 668 21.89 13.24 -30.31
CA ALA A 668 22.86 12.16 -30.35
C ALA A 668 22.18 10.78 -30.36
N LEU A 669 22.65 9.90 -31.23
CA LEU A 669 22.31 8.48 -31.20
C LEU A 669 23.30 7.78 -30.27
N ALA A 670 22.77 7.07 -29.27
CA ALA A 670 23.56 6.37 -28.26
C ALA A 670 23.26 4.87 -28.28
N HIS A 671 24.26 4.04 -27.97
CA HIS A 671 24.10 2.59 -27.89
C HIS A 671 24.92 2.01 -26.73
N GLU A 672 24.31 1.15 -25.92
CA GLU A 672 24.96 0.34 -24.89
C GLU A 672 25.29 -1.07 -25.41
N PHE A 673 26.57 -1.41 -25.46
CA PHE A 673 27.05 -2.67 -26.04
C PHE A 673 27.12 -3.83 -25.03
N SER A 674 27.24 -3.55 -23.72
CA SER A 674 27.57 -4.56 -22.71
C SER A 674 26.51 -4.70 -21.62
N GLY A 675 26.18 -3.60 -20.93
CA GLY A 675 25.48 -3.49 -19.65
C GLY A 675 24.60 -4.65 -19.21
N LYS A 676 25.19 -5.72 -18.67
CA LYS A 676 24.48 -6.85 -18.05
C LYS A 676 24.88 -7.01 -16.59
N MET A 677 23.91 -7.28 -15.73
CA MET A 677 24.13 -7.55 -14.31
C MET A 677 23.37 -8.81 -13.91
N ASN A 678 24.09 -9.77 -13.34
CA ASN A 678 23.49 -10.94 -12.72
C ASN A 678 23.50 -10.78 -11.20
N ALA A 679 22.54 -11.42 -10.55
CA ALA A 679 22.53 -11.59 -9.11
C ALA A 679 22.11 -13.00 -8.74
N THR A 680 22.69 -13.53 -7.67
CA THR A 680 22.37 -14.82 -7.07
C THR A 680 21.83 -14.59 -5.66
N TYR A 681 20.74 -15.28 -5.32
CA TYR A 681 20.04 -15.18 -4.05
C TYR A 681 20.06 -16.55 -3.38
N SER A 682 20.50 -16.61 -2.13
CA SER A 682 20.57 -17.86 -1.36
C SER A 682 19.98 -17.68 0.03
N MET A 683 19.20 -18.67 0.48
CA MET A 683 18.56 -18.67 1.79
C MET A 683 18.52 -20.11 2.32
N ALA A 684 18.67 -20.27 3.63
CA ALA A 684 18.57 -21.58 4.26
C ALA A 684 17.19 -22.21 4.02
N GLY A 685 17.16 -23.43 3.49
CA GLY A 685 15.92 -24.16 3.23
C GLY A 685 15.28 -23.91 1.86
N GLU A 686 15.87 -23.06 1.01
CA GLU A 686 15.39 -22.78 -0.35
C GLU A 686 16.46 -23.01 -1.41
N ALA A 687 16.01 -23.26 -2.64
CA ALA A 687 16.90 -23.36 -3.79
C ALA A 687 17.48 -21.99 -4.16
N THR A 688 18.76 -21.97 -4.51
CA THR A 688 19.43 -20.76 -5.00
C THR A 688 18.76 -20.25 -6.27
N THR A 689 18.40 -18.97 -6.28
CA THR A 689 17.74 -18.30 -7.40
C THR A 689 18.68 -17.30 -8.06
N ARG A 690 18.49 -17.04 -9.36
CA ARG A 690 19.29 -16.08 -10.14
C ARG A 690 18.39 -15.12 -10.90
N SER A 691 18.85 -13.88 -11.03
CA SER A 691 18.20 -12.85 -11.84
C SER A 691 19.20 -12.16 -12.77
N GLU A 692 18.76 -11.74 -13.95
CA GLU A 692 19.55 -10.91 -14.89
C GLU A 692 18.83 -9.58 -15.14
N VAL A 693 19.61 -8.51 -15.28
CA VAL A 693 19.18 -7.22 -15.83
C VAL A 693 20.04 -6.91 -17.05
N ASN A 694 19.40 -6.62 -18.19
CA ASN A 694 20.07 -6.36 -19.45
C ASN A 694 19.77 -4.94 -19.97
N LEU A 695 20.76 -4.06 -19.85
CA LEU A 695 20.70 -2.66 -20.21
C LEU A 695 21.17 -2.37 -21.65
N LYS A 696 21.46 -3.39 -22.46
CA LYS A 696 21.79 -3.20 -23.87
C LYS A 696 20.60 -2.59 -24.60
N ASP A 697 20.86 -1.48 -25.29
CA ASP A 697 19.80 -0.68 -25.89
C ASP A 697 20.37 0.39 -26.85
N THR A 698 19.52 0.93 -27.72
CA THR A 698 19.82 2.09 -28.58
C THR A 698 18.78 3.17 -28.35
N TRP A 699 19.21 4.41 -28.11
CA TRP A 699 18.29 5.52 -27.85
C TRP A 699 18.77 6.83 -28.47
N LEU A 700 17.84 7.79 -28.56
CA LEU A 700 18.11 9.16 -28.99
C LEU A 700 18.19 10.08 -27.77
N ASP A 701 19.29 10.81 -27.61
CA ASP A 701 19.44 11.89 -26.64
C ASP A 701 19.18 13.25 -27.32
N LEU A 702 18.34 14.10 -26.72
CA LEU A 702 18.20 15.52 -27.06
C LEU A 702 18.65 16.38 -25.89
N GLU A 703 19.49 17.37 -26.17
CA GLU A 703 20.03 18.29 -25.19
C GLU A 703 19.91 19.74 -25.66
N LEU A 704 19.27 20.57 -24.85
CA LEU A 704 19.23 22.02 -25.03
C LEU A 704 20.09 22.65 -23.95
N GLY A 705 21.01 23.53 -24.32
CA GLY A 705 21.90 24.14 -23.35
C GLY A 705 22.44 25.50 -23.75
N GLY A 706 23.18 26.09 -22.83
CA GLY A 706 23.83 27.36 -23.08
C GLY A 706 24.78 27.81 -21.99
N SER A 707 25.50 28.89 -22.27
CA SER A 707 26.41 29.57 -21.35
C SER A 707 26.27 31.08 -21.51
N TRP A 708 26.36 31.83 -20.41
CA TRP A 708 26.18 33.27 -20.41
C TRP A 708 27.17 33.95 -19.46
N SER A 709 27.98 34.87 -19.97
CA SER A 709 28.86 35.72 -19.17
C SER A 709 28.04 36.73 -18.38
N VAL A 710 28.06 36.61 -17.06
CA VAL A 710 27.36 37.52 -16.14
C VAL A 710 28.27 38.64 -15.68
N ARG A 711 29.57 38.37 -15.61
CA ARG A 711 30.67 39.31 -15.34
C ARG A 711 31.88 38.92 -16.19
N PRO A 712 32.88 39.81 -16.39
CA PRO A 712 34.06 39.49 -17.20
C PRO A 712 34.71 38.14 -16.82
N ASN A 713 34.80 37.86 -15.53
CA ASN A 713 35.41 36.67 -14.97
C ASN A 713 34.42 35.60 -14.51
N THR A 714 33.14 35.70 -14.88
CA THR A 714 32.10 34.80 -14.37
C THR A 714 31.05 34.50 -15.43
N TYR A 715 30.78 33.22 -15.65
CA TYR A 715 29.66 32.77 -16.47
C TYR A 715 28.85 31.71 -15.77
N VAL A 716 27.57 31.66 -16.13
CA VAL A 716 26.64 30.58 -15.78
C VAL A 716 26.40 29.72 -17.00
N TYR A 717 26.07 28.45 -16.77
CA TYR A 717 25.76 27.51 -17.84
C TYR A 717 24.72 26.51 -17.36
N GLY A 718 24.04 25.89 -18.30
CA GLY A 718 23.12 24.82 -17.98
C GLY A 718 22.64 24.06 -19.19
N THR A 719 22.15 22.85 -18.94
CA THR A 719 21.59 21.97 -19.95
C THR A 719 20.31 21.33 -19.44
N PHE A 720 19.40 21.06 -20.36
CA PHE A 720 18.25 20.19 -20.17
C PHE A 720 18.39 19.02 -21.15
N THR A 721 18.41 17.80 -20.62
CA THR A 721 18.57 16.59 -21.42
C THR A 721 17.36 15.67 -21.26
N LYS A 722 16.90 15.09 -22.37
CA LYS A 722 15.88 14.05 -22.40
C LYS A 722 16.26 12.99 -23.42
N ASN A 723 15.97 11.73 -23.12
CA ASN A 723 16.15 10.64 -24.08
C ASN A 723 14.81 10.08 -24.56
N PHE A 724 14.87 9.34 -25.67
CA PHE A 724 13.71 8.75 -26.34
C PHE A 724 14.03 7.32 -26.79
N GLY A 725 13.09 6.41 -26.54
CA GLY A 725 13.22 4.99 -26.88
C GLY A 725 14.17 4.21 -25.98
N ALA A 726 14.61 4.79 -24.85
CA ALA A 726 15.56 4.14 -23.94
C ALA A 726 14.87 3.24 -22.90
N LYS A 727 15.44 2.07 -22.61
CA LYS A 727 15.10 1.23 -21.45
C LYS A 727 15.26 1.97 -20.13
N VAL A 728 16.33 2.77 -20.01
CA VAL A 728 16.52 3.74 -18.93
C VAL A 728 16.05 5.10 -19.44
N ASP A 729 14.77 5.37 -19.28
CA ASP A 729 14.14 6.63 -19.71
C ASP A 729 14.49 7.74 -18.72
N ASN A 730 15.26 8.71 -19.19
CA ASN A 730 15.49 9.97 -18.51
C ASN A 730 14.33 10.92 -18.80
N SER A 731 13.32 10.87 -17.93
CA SER A 731 12.12 11.70 -18.05
C SER A 731 12.46 13.19 -18.12
N TYR A 732 13.45 13.59 -17.32
CA TYR A 732 14.17 14.86 -17.46
C TYR A 732 15.52 14.80 -16.73
N ARG A 733 16.45 15.64 -17.17
CA ARG A 733 17.69 15.95 -16.46
C ARG A 733 18.07 17.41 -16.65
N VAL A 734 18.54 18.03 -15.59
CA VAL A 734 19.00 19.42 -15.54
C VAL A 734 20.39 19.48 -14.96
N ASP A 735 21.27 20.20 -15.66
CA ASP A 735 22.54 20.67 -15.13
C ASP A 735 22.53 22.19 -15.04
N ALA A 736 22.98 22.75 -13.93
CA ALA A 736 23.12 24.18 -13.76
C ALA A 736 24.41 24.50 -13.03
N GLY A 737 25.30 25.27 -13.66
CA GLY A 737 26.62 25.57 -13.12
C GLY A 737 26.99 27.04 -13.20
N ILE A 738 27.96 27.40 -12.37
CA ILE A 738 28.61 28.70 -12.35
C ILE A 738 30.12 28.48 -12.33
N ARG A 739 30.84 29.27 -13.12
CA ARG A 739 32.30 29.26 -13.15
C ARG A 739 32.85 30.66 -12.94
N TYR A 740 33.89 30.74 -12.13
CA TYR A 740 34.74 31.92 -11.96
C TYR A 740 36.15 31.64 -12.49
N SER A 741 36.62 32.45 -13.44
CA SER A 741 37.92 32.33 -14.08
C SER A 741 38.86 33.45 -13.60
N PHE A 742 40.12 33.15 -13.27
CA PHE A 742 41.07 34.13 -12.73
C PHE A 742 42.52 33.92 -13.20
#